data_AF-A0A2V2ECJ3-F1
#
_entry.id   AF-A0A2V2ECJ3-F1
#
_cell.length_a   1.000
_cell.length_b   1.000
_cell.length_c   1.000
_cell.angle_alpha   90.00
_cell.angle_beta   90.00
_cell.angle_gamma   90.00
#
_symmetry.space_group_name_H-M   'P 1'
#
loop_
_entity.id
_entity.type
_entity.pdbx_description
1 polymer ?
#
loop_
_entity_poly.entity_id
_entity_poly.type
_entity_poly.pdbx_seq_one_letter_code
_entity_poly.pdbx_strand_id
1 'polypeptide(L)'
;MKKRVLAAILTLALVASLVAAISIPSYAATMGKTQSKLIGELSEFIKTAESQIPRDDWQNIPGETGEHPLTTELKAKIVEAKALRGEKNVDKMDAFLVDLYGGWVELKDDKDVPTGEYGYGDSNKPFTKFQDTLNIRWGSGNYFKKNYTGVEYSLYYGDKPLSQLKRENYTIESWEEFRKTVDVIEAYMNVTSEYPTTHMSVCTRSEMYKNLQDYYAAYDKLVPFNGDKEVNKYRGYLHDVLFRTYCKPYVEKGWTFEEMYTVMDVKKPADSPEYNAFKNFVESCTNIYNDANATVEQLQGCLDMEPRYTVKTETSSYQITKSEAEKQIAEGKLKEADLVRETDEDGKPTDKYVMKYEYQEKMSGYVQDFRDNIYLGKKYREDKNPIYQKALLEYQNGKSTKENWDIFMKCFEKVDAVINEPLTKESVFVQGIADVRAAYEVLKGTYTDKKQYELAYEQITEWVKEKGELDKIYTAATVETFKTALKTFEDAYASFQKGETLYTEEDLYTFILYIYNAKDGLKLLDDGGDKDDVGLEEVLNQMVVLFDEFTYIKEEFTTMFEDNDVDELQQECFDLFIEAYDAFEKLMNKGLDEIEANKKDANAKITVTTQEIFKALLELYQAQNSLTLQIAAPGTSND
;
A
#
# COMPACT_ATOMS: atom_id res chain seq x y z
N MET A 1 50.05 -63.60 20.69
CA MET A 1 48.89 -62.72 20.89
C MET A 1 49.15 -61.21 20.75
N LYS A 2 50.36 -60.66 20.98
CA LYS A 2 50.63 -59.21 20.80
C LYS A 2 50.75 -58.70 19.34
N LYS A 3 51.02 -59.56 18.33
CA LYS A 3 51.16 -59.14 16.93
C LYS A 3 49.85 -59.02 16.12
N ARG A 4 48.76 -59.68 16.55
CA ARG A 4 47.44 -59.57 15.89
C ARG A 4 46.63 -58.36 16.36
N VAL A 5 46.85 -57.90 17.59
CA VAL A 5 46.22 -56.69 18.14
C VAL A 5 46.86 -55.41 17.57
N LEU A 6 48.19 -55.39 17.39
CA LEU A 6 48.89 -54.27 16.73
C LEU A 6 48.52 -54.13 15.25
N ALA A 7 48.32 -55.24 14.53
CA ALA A 7 47.84 -55.20 13.14
C ALA A 7 46.41 -54.63 13.05
N ALA A 8 45.50 -55.04 13.95
CA ALA A 8 44.13 -54.51 13.99
C ALA A 8 44.09 -53.01 14.36
N ILE A 9 44.96 -52.54 15.26
CA ILE A 9 45.05 -51.11 15.63
C ILE A 9 45.69 -50.28 14.50
N LEU A 10 46.69 -50.81 13.79
CA LEU A 10 47.27 -50.15 12.61
C LEU A 10 46.29 -50.10 11.42
N THR A 11 45.43 -51.11 11.23
CA THR A 11 44.38 -51.08 10.20
C THR A 11 43.24 -50.13 10.59
N LEU A 12 42.85 -50.04 11.87
CA LEU A 12 41.88 -49.05 12.35
C LEU A 12 42.43 -47.61 12.30
N ALA A 13 43.72 -47.40 12.55
CA ALA A 13 44.36 -46.10 12.39
C ALA A 13 44.52 -45.69 10.92
N LEU A 14 44.78 -46.64 10.00
CA LEU A 14 44.83 -46.36 8.56
C LEU A 14 43.45 -46.02 7.98
N VAL A 15 42.38 -46.67 8.46
CA VAL A 15 41.00 -46.35 8.09
C VAL A 15 40.55 -45.01 8.68
N ALA A 16 40.95 -44.68 9.91
CA ALA A 16 40.68 -43.37 10.50
C ALA A 16 41.48 -42.24 9.83
N SER A 17 42.71 -42.49 9.35
CA SER A 17 43.49 -41.50 8.59
C SER A 17 43.03 -41.33 7.14
N LEU A 18 42.39 -42.35 6.53
CA LEU A 18 41.75 -42.19 5.21
C LEU A 18 40.46 -41.37 5.30
N VAL A 19 39.75 -41.39 6.44
CA VAL A 19 38.56 -40.56 6.67
C VAL A 19 38.92 -39.11 7.02
N ALA A 20 40.15 -38.84 7.50
CA ALA A 20 40.65 -37.48 7.73
C ALA A 20 41.27 -36.82 6.48
N ALA A 21 41.56 -37.58 5.43
CA ALA A 21 42.13 -37.09 4.16
C ALA A 21 41.12 -37.01 3.01
N ILE A 22 39.90 -37.47 3.23
CA ILE A 22 38.74 -36.98 2.47
C ILE A 22 38.30 -35.76 3.23
N SER A 23 38.65 -34.57 2.75
CA SER A 23 37.89 -33.38 3.06
C SER A 23 36.44 -33.71 2.79
N ILE A 24 35.68 -34.03 3.84
CA ILE A 24 34.23 -34.10 3.82
C ILE A 24 33.83 -32.77 3.20
N PRO A 25 33.30 -32.73 1.95
CA PRO A 25 32.64 -31.51 1.52
C PRO A 25 31.60 -31.30 2.60
N SER A 26 31.69 -30.17 3.32
CA SER A 26 30.66 -29.73 4.26
C SER A 26 29.34 -30.17 3.66
N TYR A 27 28.57 -31.01 4.35
CA TYR A 27 27.26 -31.45 3.88
C TYR A 27 26.54 -30.18 3.42
N ALA A 28 26.54 -29.93 2.11
CA ALA A 28 25.86 -28.79 1.55
C ALA A 28 24.41 -29.09 1.89
N ALA A 29 23.79 -28.23 2.69
CA ALA A 29 22.38 -28.34 2.96
C ALA A 29 21.68 -28.32 1.59
N THR A 30 21.27 -29.51 1.13
CA THR A 30 20.67 -29.62 -0.18
C THR A 30 19.25 -29.09 -0.10
N MET A 31 18.86 -28.19 -0.99
CA MET A 31 17.53 -27.58 -0.91
C MET A 31 16.40 -28.57 -1.28
N GLY A 32 16.75 -29.72 -1.87
CA GLY A 32 15.79 -30.73 -2.33
C GLY A 32 14.89 -30.26 -3.48
N LYS A 33 15.28 -29.19 -4.19
CA LYS A 33 14.50 -28.60 -5.27
C LYS A 33 14.58 -29.43 -6.56
N THR A 34 13.50 -29.39 -7.33
CA THR A 34 13.47 -30.06 -8.65
C THR A 34 14.44 -29.39 -9.62
N GLN A 35 14.94 -30.16 -10.58
CA GLN A 35 15.81 -29.65 -11.65
C GLN A 35 15.20 -28.45 -12.39
N SER A 36 13.89 -28.47 -12.64
CA SER A 36 13.17 -27.37 -13.29
C SER A 36 13.24 -26.08 -12.47
N LYS A 37 13.01 -26.19 -11.14
CA LYS A 37 13.07 -25.04 -10.23
C LYS A 37 14.49 -24.46 -10.17
N LEU A 38 15.51 -25.30 -10.07
CA LEU A 38 16.92 -24.87 -10.07
C LEU A 38 17.31 -24.18 -11.39
N ILE A 39 16.85 -24.68 -12.53
CA ILE A 39 17.06 -24.03 -13.85
C ILE A 39 16.38 -22.67 -13.91
N GLY A 40 15.18 -22.55 -13.34
CA GLY A 40 14.45 -21.28 -13.23
C GLY A 40 15.24 -20.26 -12.41
N GLU A 41 15.69 -20.65 -11.22
CA GLU A 41 16.45 -19.79 -10.31
C GLU A 41 17.81 -19.36 -10.90
N LEU A 42 18.54 -20.28 -11.56
CA LEU A 42 19.77 -19.92 -12.30
C LEU A 42 19.49 -18.95 -13.46
N SER A 43 18.38 -19.13 -14.17
CA SER A 43 18.02 -18.24 -15.29
C SER A 43 17.69 -16.83 -14.79
N GLU A 44 17.01 -16.72 -13.65
CA GLU A 44 16.73 -15.42 -13.04
C GLU A 44 18.01 -14.76 -12.55
N PHE A 45 18.90 -15.50 -11.87
CA PHE A 45 20.22 -14.99 -11.49
C PHE A 45 20.99 -14.44 -12.69
N ILE A 46 21.11 -15.21 -13.78
CA ILE A 46 21.81 -14.79 -14.99
C ILE A 46 21.20 -13.49 -15.53
N LYS A 47 19.87 -13.45 -15.68
CA LYS A 47 19.16 -12.29 -16.21
C LYS A 47 19.41 -11.04 -15.36
N THR A 48 19.26 -11.14 -14.03
CA THR A 48 19.52 -10.02 -13.11
C THR A 48 20.99 -9.61 -13.15
N ALA A 49 21.93 -10.56 -13.09
CA ALA A 49 23.36 -10.25 -13.11
C ALA A 49 23.80 -9.58 -14.42
N GLU A 50 23.28 -10.03 -15.57
CA GLU A 50 23.52 -9.41 -16.88
C GLU A 50 22.96 -7.98 -16.96
N SER A 51 21.87 -7.67 -16.24
CA SER A 51 21.36 -6.31 -16.16
C SER A 51 22.18 -5.40 -15.22
N GLN A 52 22.90 -5.98 -14.25
CA GLN A 52 23.73 -5.22 -13.31
C GLN A 52 25.12 -4.89 -13.87
N ILE A 53 25.74 -5.77 -14.64
CA ILE A 53 27.11 -5.59 -15.17
C ILE A 53 27.33 -4.27 -15.92
N PRO A 54 26.44 -3.85 -16.84
CA PRO A 54 26.63 -2.60 -17.57
C PRO A 54 26.68 -1.36 -16.67
N ARG A 55 26.19 -1.46 -15.42
CA ARG A 55 26.15 -0.35 -14.47
C ARG A 55 27.50 0.01 -13.87
N ASP A 56 28.55 -0.81 -13.98
CA ASP A 56 29.90 -0.41 -13.52
C ASP A 56 30.49 0.69 -14.41
N ASP A 57 30.13 0.72 -15.70
CA ASP A 57 30.46 1.73 -16.74
C ASP A 57 31.73 2.57 -16.54
N TRP A 58 32.79 1.92 -16.05
CA TRP A 58 33.99 2.55 -15.50
C TRP A 58 34.73 3.41 -16.51
N GLN A 59 34.54 3.16 -17.81
CA GLN A 59 35.12 3.95 -18.89
C GLN A 59 34.64 5.41 -18.87
N ASN A 60 33.50 5.69 -18.23
CA ASN A 60 32.92 7.02 -18.10
C ASN A 60 33.43 7.77 -16.86
N ILE A 61 34.27 7.14 -16.03
CA ILE A 61 34.77 7.73 -14.77
C ILE A 61 36.23 8.17 -14.95
N PRO A 62 36.54 9.47 -14.77
CA PRO A 62 37.91 9.96 -14.86
C PRO A 62 38.87 9.25 -13.90
N GLY A 63 39.96 8.71 -14.43
CA GLY A 63 41.02 8.08 -13.64
C GLY A 63 40.86 6.57 -13.42
N GLU A 64 39.72 5.98 -13.79
CA GLU A 64 39.53 4.53 -13.76
C GLU A 64 40.23 3.86 -14.94
N THR A 65 40.96 2.77 -14.66
CA THR A 65 41.77 2.07 -15.66
C THR A 65 41.23 0.69 -16.04
N GLY A 66 40.15 0.25 -15.41
CA GLY A 66 39.57 -1.06 -15.67
C GLY A 66 38.27 -1.30 -14.92
N GLU A 67 37.64 -2.42 -15.27
CA GLU A 67 36.43 -2.90 -14.64
C GLU A 67 36.67 -3.24 -13.17
N HIS A 68 35.68 -2.97 -12.32
CA HIS A 68 35.78 -3.28 -10.91
C HIS A 68 35.92 -4.81 -10.70
N PRO A 69 36.74 -5.28 -9.74
CA PRO A 69 36.92 -6.72 -9.50
C PRO A 69 35.62 -7.48 -9.24
N LEU A 70 34.64 -6.85 -8.59
CA LEU A 70 33.33 -7.46 -8.34
C LEU A 70 32.49 -7.64 -9.62
N THR A 71 32.67 -6.79 -10.63
CA THR A 71 32.02 -6.98 -11.94
C THR A 71 32.64 -8.18 -12.65
N THR A 72 33.97 -8.34 -12.53
CA THR A 72 34.68 -9.52 -13.04
C THR A 72 34.23 -10.80 -12.33
N GLU A 73 34.06 -10.76 -11.01
CA GLU A 73 33.52 -11.86 -10.20
C GLU A 73 32.08 -12.23 -10.63
N LEU A 74 31.22 -11.23 -10.81
CA LEU A 74 29.84 -11.43 -11.24
C LEU A 74 29.77 -12.03 -12.66
N LYS A 75 30.60 -11.55 -13.59
CA LYS A 75 30.76 -12.15 -14.93
C LYS A 75 31.18 -13.61 -14.87
N ALA A 76 32.15 -13.95 -14.01
CA ALA A 76 32.59 -15.33 -13.84
C ALA A 76 31.45 -16.23 -13.31
N LYS A 77 30.68 -15.74 -12.33
CA LYS A 77 29.50 -16.46 -11.80
C LYS A 77 28.40 -16.65 -12.85
N ILE A 78 28.19 -15.71 -13.78
CA ILE A 78 27.27 -15.91 -14.91
C ILE A 78 27.75 -17.04 -15.83
N VAL A 79 29.04 -17.10 -16.14
CA VAL A 79 29.60 -18.17 -16.99
C VAL A 79 29.42 -19.53 -16.31
N GLU A 80 29.70 -19.61 -15.02
CA GLU A 80 29.49 -20.82 -14.21
C GLU A 80 28.00 -21.23 -14.20
N ALA A 81 27.09 -20.29 -13.93
CA ALA A 81 25.64 -20.54 -13.94
C ALA A 81 25.12 -21.03 -15.31
N LYS A 82 25.61 -20.45 -16.42
CA LYS A 82 25.25 -20.89 -17.78
C LYS A 82 25.73 -22.32 -18.06
N ALA A 83 26.95 -22.65 -17.64
CA ALA A 83 27.49 -24.01 -17.77
C ALA A 83 26.67 -25.02 -16.94
N LEU A 84 26.36 -24.70 -15.68
CA LEU A 84 25.57 -25.55 -14.79
C LEU A 84 24.15 -25.77 -15.30
N ARG A 85 23.49 -24.72 -15.81
CA ARG A 85 22.17 -24.82 -16.46
C ARG A 85 22.21 -25.74 -17.69
N GLY A 86 23.30 -25.72 -18.47
CA GLY A 86 23.50 -26.61 -19.61
C GLY A 86 23.76 -28.06 -19.21
N GLU A 87 24.52 -28.28 -18.14
CA GLU A 87 24.82 -29.61 -17.58
C GLU A 87 23.59 -30.28 -16.97
N LYS A 88 22.66 -29.49 -16.40
CA LYS A 88 21.42 -29.96 -15.74
C LYS A 88 21.66 -30.91 -14.57
N ASN A 89 22.84 -30.88 -13.96
CA ASN A 89 23.17 -31.66 -12.77
C ASN A 89 22.57 -30.98 -11.51
N VAL A 90 21.57 -31.62 -10.90
CA VAL A 90 20.82 -31.09 -9.74
C VAL A 90 21.75 -30.73 -8.59
N ASP A 91 22.63 -31.64 -8.17
CA ASP A 91 23.50 -31.44 -7.00
C ASP A 91 24.45 -30.25 -7.18
N LYS A 92 24.99 -30.07 -8.40
CA LYS A 92 25.88 -28.95 -8.70
C LYS A 92 25.14 -27.61 -8.79
N MET A 93 23.95 -27.58 -9.38
CA MET A 93 23.13 -26.37 -9.43
C MET A 93 22.71 -25.94 -8.02
N ASP A 94 22.30 -26.91 -7.19
CA ASP A 94 21.89 -26.70 -5.80
C ASP A 94 23.05 -26.14 -4.97
N ALA A 95 24.22 -26.79 -5.00
CA ALA A 95 25.41 -26.33 -4.28
C ALA A 95 25.86 -24.92 -4.72
N PHE A 96 25.81 -24.62 -6.02
CA PHE A 96 26.15 -23.29 -6.54
C PHE A 96 25.21 -22.21 -6.02
N LEU A 97 23.89 -22.44 -6.07
CA LEU A 97 22.90 -21.45 -5.62
C LEU A 97 22.98 -21.23 -4.10
N VAL A 98 23.22 -22.30 -3.33
CA VAL A 98 23.45 -22.21 -1.88
C VAL A 98 24.68 -21.35 -1.58
N ASP A 99 25.82 -21.55 -2.26
CA ASP A 99 27.01 -20.70 -2.08
C ASP A 99 26.74 -19.23 -2.47
N LEU A 100 26.14 -19.05 -3.65
CA LEU A 100 25.84 -17.76 -4.25
C LEU A 100 25.00 -16.88 -3.31
N TYR A 101 23.97 -17.46 -2.69
CA TYR A 101 23.01 -16.75 -1.84
C TYR A 101 23.25 -16.93 -0.34
N GLY A 102 24.48 -17.31 0.06
CA GLY A 102 24.88 -17.24 1.47
C GLY A 102 24.37 -18.36 2.37
N GLY A 103 24.06 -19.50 1.78
CA GLY A 103 23.67 -20.72 2.49
C GLY A 103 22.18 -21.03 2.36
N TRP A 104 21.82 -22.23 2.82
CA TRP A 104 20.45 -22.64 3.07
C TRP A 104 20.25 -22.68 4.58
N VAL A 105 19.53 -21.69 5.10
CA VAL A 105 19.43 -21.43 6.54
C VAL A 105 17.98 -21.35 6.96
N GLU A 106 17.74 -21.63 8.24
CA GLU A 106 16.43 -21.37 8.84
C GLU A 106 16.18 -19.86 8.81
N LEU A 107 15.06 -19.48 8.19
CA LEU A 107 14.60 -18.11 8.12
C LEU A 107 14.23 -17.63 9.52
N LYS A 108 14.47 -16.35 9.75
CA LYS A 108 14.12 -15.69 11.00
C LYS A 108 13.10 -14.61 10.73
N ASP A 109 12.18 -14.42 11.67
CA ASP A 109 11.25 -13.30 11.64
C ASP A 109 11.96 -11.97 11.95
N ASP A 110 11.19 -10.88 11.92
CA ASP A 110 11.69 -9.52 12.21
C ASP A 110 12.25 -9.35 13.64
N LYS A 111 12.04 -10.33 14.53
CA LYS A 111 12.55 -10.37 15.91
C LYS A 111 13.74 -11.32 16.07
N ASP A 112 14.33 -11.77 14.96
CA ASP A 112 15.45 -12.72 14.93
C ASP A 112 15.09 -14.10 15.51
N VAL A 113 13.79 -14.44 15.55
CA VAL A 113 13.28 -15.74 16.02
C VAL A 113 13.18 -16.71 14.83
N PRO A 114 13.67 -17.96 14.94
CA PRO A 114 13.56 -18.94 13.87
C PRO A 114 12.09 -19.26 13.54
N THR A 115 11.75 -19.26 12.25
CA THR A 115 10.37 -19.49 11.78
C THR A 115 10.06 -20.97 11.55
N GLY A 116 11.06 -21.85 11.58
CA GLY A 116 10.95 -23.24 11.14
C GLY A 116 10.97 -23.41 9.62
N GLU A 117 10.95 -22.32 8.84
CA GLU A 117 11.08 -22.34 7.39
C GLU A 117 12.54 -22.21 6.98
N TYR A 118 12.94 -22.83 5.87
CA TYR A 118 14.30 -22.72 5.34
C TYR A 118 14.30 -21.98 4.01
N GLY A 119 15.30 -21.14 3.82
CA GLY A 119 15.48 -20.32 2.64
C GLY A 119 16.94 -19.98 2.38
N TYR A 120 17.16 -19.19 1.33
CA TYR A 120 18.48 -18.61 1.08
C TYR A 120 18.84 -17.61 2.18
N GLY A 121 20.09 -17.67 2.66
CA GLY A 121 20.55 -16.77 3.72
C GLY A 121 20.55 -15.29 3.35
N ASP A 122 20.80 -14.97 2.07
CA ASP A 122 20.67 -13.64 1.50
C ASP A 122 20.50 -13.74 -0.03
N SER A 123 19.26 -13.65 -0.48
CA SER A 123 18.90 -13.69 -1.92
C SER A 123 19.47 -12.52 -2.72
N ASN A 124 19.91 -11.45 -2.07
CA ASN A 124 20.50 -10.28 -2.71
C ASN A 124 22.03 -10.27 -2.62
N LYS A 125 22.65 -11.20 -1.89
CA LYS A 125 24.10 -11.27 -1.65
C LYS A 125 24.99 -10.99 -2.88
N PRO A 126 24.78 -11.62 -4.05
CA PRO A 126 25.64 -11.40 -5.21
C PRO A 126 25.53 -9.97 -5.77
N PHE A 127 24.41 -9.29 -5.54
CA PHE A 127 24.13 -7.95 -6.05
C PHE A 127 24.44 -6.87 -5.01
N THR A 128 24.06 -7.08 -3.74
CA THR A 128 24.26 -6.11 -2.65
C THR A 128 25.73 -5.69 -2.55
N LYS A 129 26.66 -6.65 -2.47
CA LYS A 129 28.10 -6.33 -2.35
C LYS A 129 28.64 -5.59 -3.57
N PHE A 130 28.23 -6.02 -4.77
CA PHE A 130 28.57 -5.36 -6.03
C PHE A 130 28.06 -3.91 -6.03
N GLN A 131 26.78 -3.71 -5.71
CA GLN A 131 26.13 -2.41 -5.72
C GLN A 131 26.66 -1.47 -4.64
N ASP A 132 26.85 -1.94 -3.41
CA ASP A 132 27.36 -1.13 -2.31
C ASP A 132 28.79 -0.64 -2.59
N THR A 133 29.63 -1.49 -3.17
CA THR A 133 31.03 -1.12 -3.46
C THR A 133 31.13 -0.09 -4.58
N LEU A 134 30.20 -0.11 -5.54
CA LEU A 134 30.12 0.89 -6.61
C LEU A 134 29.31 2.12 -6.20
N ASN A 135 28.85 2.20 -4.94
CA ASN A 135 27.94 3.22 -4.44
C ASN A 135 26.66 3.35 -5.28
N ILE A 136 26.14 2.28 -5.88
CA ILE A 136 24.90 2.35 -6.68
C ILE A 136 23.65 1.94 -5.88
N ARG A 137 23.78 1.82 -4.55
CA ARG A 137 22.70 1.51 -3.62
C ARG A 137 22.88 2.27 -2.31
N TRP A 138 21.77 2.57 -1.64
CA TRP A 138 21.75 2.92 -0.23
C TRP A 138 22.14 1.71 0.63
N GLY A 139 23.41 1.65 1.03
CA GLY A 139 23.95 0.54 1.81
C GLY A 139 23.52 0.63 3.27
N SER A 140 23.16 -0.49 3.89
CA SER A 140 22.76 -0.59 5.30
C SER A 140 23.95 -0.57 6.27
N GLY A 141 24.97 0.24 5.96
CA GLY A 141 26.29 0.23 6.59
C GLY A 141 26.22 -0.07 8.08
N ASN A 142 26.50 -1.32 8.47
CA ASN A 142 26.38 -1.73 9.86
C ASN A 142 27.60 -1.15 10.60
N TYR A 143 27.41 0.04 11.18
CA TYR A 143 28.46 0.85 11.82
C TYR A 143 29.26 0.05 12.87
N PHE A 144 28.61 -0.93 13.50
CA PHE A 144 29.21 -1.79 14.52
C PHE A 144 30.06 -2.95 13.96
N LYS A 145 29.89 -3.31 12.67
CA LYS A 145 30.59 -4.45 12.03
C LYS A 145 31.74 -4.05 11.12
N LYS A 146 32.08 -2.76 11.02
CA LYS A 146 33.19 -2.24 10.20
C LYS A 146 33.13 -2.56 8.69
N ASN A 147 31.93 -2.83 8.16
CA ASN A 147 31.71 -2.97 6.72
C ASN A 147 31.21 -1.61 6.19
N TYR A 148 32.11 -0.82 5.60
CA TYR A 148 31.90 0.57 5.23
C TYR A 148 31.81 0.77 3.71
N THR A 149 30.67 0.48 3.10
CA THR A 149 30.45 0.65 1.65
C THR A 149 29.04 1.18 1.38
N GLY A 150 28.84 1.95 0.30
CA GLY A 150 27.54 2.47 -0.13
C GLY A 150 27.41 4.01 -0.11
N VAL A 151 26.32 4.49 -0.71
CA VAL A 151 26.02 5.94 -0.85
C VAL A 151 25.85 6.62 0.51
N GLU A 152 25.09 6.01 1.42
CA GLU A 152 24.84 6.55 2.77
C GLU A 152 26.14 6.84 3.51
N TYR A 153 27.04 5.86 3.53
CA TYR A 153 28.33 6.01 4.18
C TYR A 153 29.16 7.12 3.54
N SER A 154 29.23 7.14 2.19
CA SER A 154 30.00 8.14 1.45
C SER A 154 29.53 9.58 1.72
N LEU A 155 28.23 9.76 1.97
CA LEU A 155 27.63 11.06 2.30
C LEU A 155 27.76 11.43 3.78
N TYR A 156 27.34 10.55 4.70
CA TYR A 156 27.25 10.89 6.11
C TYR A 156 28.57 10.74 6.87
N TYR A 157 29.44 9.83 6.45
CA TYR A 157 30.64 9.45 7.21
C TYR A 157 31.93 9.43 6.40
N GLY A 158 31.86 9.72 5.10
CA GLY A 158 33.03 9.80 4.21
C GLY A 158 33.91 11.01 4.50
N ASP A 159 34.80 11.33 3.55
CA ASP A 159 35.81 12.40 3.70
C ASP A 159 35.21 13.79 3.93
N LYS A 160 34.00 14.02 3.39
CA LYS A 160 33.22 15.26 3.53
C LYS A 160 31.85 14.94 4.12
N PRO A 161 31.79 14.63 5.42
CA PRO A 161 30.62 14.03 6.04
C PRO A 161 29.53 15.07 6.30
N LEU A 162 28.35 14.85 5.74
CA LEU A 162 27.15 15.64 6.02
C LEU A 162 26.85 15.68 7.52
N SER A 163 27.17 14.61 8.26
CA SER A 163 26.90 14.50 9.70
C SER A 163 27.69 15.49 10.57
N GLN A 164 28.77 16.09 10.04
CA GLN A 164 29.58 17.07 10.76
C GLN A 164 29.16 18.52 10.47
N LEU A 165 28.34 18.71 9.44
CA LEU A 165 27.85 20.02 9.08
C LEU A 165 26.69 20.43 9.99
N LYS A 166 26.71 21.69 10.41
CA LYS A 166 25.56 22.33 11.06
C LYS A 166 25.16 23.55 10.25
N ARG A 167 23.89 23.62 9.82
CA ARG A 167 23.36 24.68 8.95
C ARG A 167 23.74 26.08 9.45
N GLU A 168 23.60 26.29 10.75
CA GLU A 168 23.83 27.58 11.41
C GLU A 168 25.26 28.11 11.28
N ASN A 169 26.22 27.25 10.93
CA ASN A 169 27.61 27.64 10.73
C ASN A 169 27.89 28.22 9.34
N TYR A 170 26.93 28.20 8.41
CA TYR A 170 27.11 28.59 7.02
C TYR A 170 26.07 29.63 6.57
N THR A 171 26.39 30.43 5.55
CA THR A 171 25.40 31.36 4.98
C THR A 171 24.27 30.57 4.34
N ILE A 172 23.05 31.11 4.41
CA ILE A 172 21.85 30.46 3.86
C ILE A 172 22.06 30.14 2.38
N GLU A 173 22.58 31.08 1.58
CA GLU A 173 22.75 30.90 0.14
C GLU A 173 23.70 29.74 -0.20
N SER A 174 24.82 29.63 0.52
CA SER A 174 25.79 28.54 0.30
C SER A 174 25.25 27.19 0.78
N TRP A 175 24.47 27.20 1.87
CA TRP A 175 23.81 26.02 2.41
C TRP A 175 22.76 25.47 1.44
N GLU A 176 21.94 26.34 0.83
CA GLU A 176 20.93 25.93 -0.14
C GLU A 176 21.55 25.33 -1.40
N GLU A 177 22.63 25.92 -1.91
CA GLU A 177 23.32 25.38 -3.07
C GLU A 177 23.93 24.00 -2.78
N PHE A 178 24.48 23.83 -1.57
CA PHE A 178 24.90 22.52 -1.07
C PHE A 178 23.73 21.54 -0.95
N ARG A 179 22.61 21.97 -0.34
CA ARG A 179 21.46 21.12 -0.07
C ARG A 179 20.83 20.58 -1.35
N LYS A 180 20.78 21.36 -2.44
CA LYS A 180 20.33 20.88 -3.76
C LYS A 180 21.06 19.62 -4.21
N THR A 181 22.37 19.52 -3.98
CA THR A 181 23.14 18.32 -4.37
C THR A 181 22.79 17.11 -3.51
N VAL A 182 22.46 17.33 -2.23
CA VAL A 182 21.97 16.27 -1.35
C VAL A 182 20.57 15.82 -1.77
N ASP A 183 19.67 16.76 -2.08
CA ASP A 183 18.32 16.46 -2.54
C ASP A 183 18.32 15.67 -3.87
N VAL A 184 19.26 15.93 -4.77
CA VAL A 184 19.45 15.11 -6.00
C VAL A 184 19.77 13.67 -5.65
N ILE A 185 20.67 13.43 -4.69
CA ILE A 185 21.01 12.06 -4.28
C ILE A 185 19.85 11.41 -3.51
N GLU A 186 19.13 12.18 -2.68
CA GLU A 186 17.92 11.70 -2.00
C GLU A 186 16.81 11.33 -2.99
N ALA A 187 16.64 12.08 -4.08
CA ALA A 187 15.67 11.76 -5.12
C ALA A 187 15.94 10.40 -5.78
N TYR A 188 17.21 9.98 -5.87
CA TYR A 188 17.55 8.65 -6.39
C TYR A 188 17.02 7.52 -5.49
N MET A 189 16.78 7.81 -4.21
CA MET A 189 16.24 6.87 -3.22
C MET A 189 14.73 6.77 -3.20
N ASN A 190 14.03 7.68 -3.87
CA ASN A 190 12.57 7.73 -3.84
C ASN A 190 11.98 6.95 -5.02
N VAL A 191 10.81 6.34 -4.78
CA VAL A 191 10.00 5.73 -5.83
C VAL A 191 9.31 6.85 -6.60
N THR A 192 9.45 6.85 -7.93
CA THR A 192 8.79 7.81 -8.82
C THR A 192 7.96 7.08 -9.86
N SER A 193 7.17 7.82 -10.65
CA SER A 193 6.40 7.21 -11.74
C SER A 193 7.33 6.64 -12.83
N GLU A 194 8.47 7.32 -13.06
CA GLU A 194 9.54 6.87 -13.94
C GLU A 194 10.31 5.67 -13.36
N TYR A 195 10.52 5.63 -12.04
CA TYR A 195 11.28 4.59 -11.34
C TYR A 195 10.46 3.94 -10.21
N PRO A 196 9.61 2.94 -10.50
CA PRO A 196 8.72 2.30 -9.53
C PRO A 196 9.44 1.50 -8.43
N THR A 197 10.76 1.31 -8.54
CA THR A 197 11.62 0.65 -7.56
C THR A 197 12.74 1.53 -7.00
N THR A 198 12.77 2.84 -7.32
CA THR A 198 13.88 3.81 -7.14
C THR A 198 14.89 3.88 -8.28
N HIS A 199 15.41 5.07 -8.55
CA HIS A 199 16.43 5.28 -9.58
C HIS A 199 17.78 4.61 -9.21
N MET A 200 18.07 4.44 -7.92
CA MET A 200 19.22 3.64 -7.46
C MET A 200 19.19 2.18 -7.97
N SER A 201 18.03 1.63 -8.32
CA SER A 201 17.97 0.26 -8.84
C SER A 201 18.52 0.12 -10.26
N VAL A 202 18.69 1.22 -11.00
CA VAL A 202 19.09 1.22 -12.42
C VAL A 202 20.22 2.18 -12.76
N CYS A 203 20.58 3.13 -11.90
CA CYS A 203 21.64 4.11 -12.19
C CYS A 203 23.01 3.46 -12.43
N THR A 204 23.85 4.09 -13.23
CA THR A 204 25.24 3.64 -13.43
C THR A 204 26.18 4.19 -12.36
N ARG A 205 27.37 3.59 -12.27
CA ARG A 205 28.43 4.01 -11.37
C ARG A 205 28.90 5.41 -11.74
N SER A 206 29.01 5.75 -13.03
CA SER A 206 29.42 7.08 -13.46
C SER A 206 28.37 8.17 -13.15
N GLU A 207 27.08 7.83 -13.21
CA GLU A 207 25.99 8.72 -12.78
C GLU A 207 26.09 9.02 -11.29
N MET A 208 26.20 7.99 -10.44
CA MET A 208 26.34 8.24 -9.00
C MET A 208 27.67 8.90 -8.65
N TYR A 209 28.76 8.52 -9.32
CA TYR A 209 30.06 9.17 -9.16
C TYR A 209 29.93 10.68 -9.42
N LYS A 210 29.27 11.08 -10.50
CA LYS A 210 29.02 12.49 -10.80
C LYS A 210 28.23 13.18 -9.68
N ASN A 211 27.13 12.58 -9.21
CA ASN A 211 26.33 13.15 -8.13
C ASN A 211 27.16 13.34 -6.84
N LEU A 212 28.02 12.37 -6.51
CA LEU A 212 28.95 12.48 -5.37
C LEU A 212 30.02 13.56 -5.58
N GLN A 213 30.55 13.72 -6.80
CA GLN A 213 31.49 14.81 -7.10
C GLN A 213 30.82 16.19 -7.01
N ASP A 214 29.59 16.31 -7.49
CA ASP A 214 28.81 17.55 -7.39
C ASP A 214 28.54 17.89 -5.92
N TYR A 215 28.20 16.89 -5.09
CA TYR A 215 28.11 17.03 -3.64
C TYR A 215 29.42 17.51 -3.01
N TYR A 216 30.56 16.87 -3.33
CA TYR A 216 31.86 17.26 -2.79
C TYR A 216 32.31 18.66 -3.21
N ALA A 217 31.98 19.07 -4.44
CA ALA A 217 32.25 20.40 -4.95
C ALA A 217 31.37 21.46 -4.28
N ALA A 218 30.11 21.13 -3.97
CA ALA A 218 29.22 22.03 -3.24
C ALA A 218 29.60 22.15 -1.76
N TYR A 219 30.03 21.05 -1.14
CA TYR A 219 30.58 21.04 0.22
C TYR A 219 31.76 22.00 0.36
N ASP A 220 32.70 22.00 -0.61
CA ASP A 220 33.86 22.92 -0.60
C ASP A 220 33.49 24.39 -0.82
N LYS A 221 32.31 24.66 -1.36
CA LYS A 221 31.80 26.02 -1.60
C LYS A 221 30.97 26.57 -0.44
N LEU A 222 30.77 25.79 0.63
CA LEU A 222 30.08 26.26 1.83
C LEU A 222 30.80 27.47 2.42
N VAL A 223 30.07 28.57 2.60
CA VAL A 223 30.62 29.84 3.10
C VAL A 223 30.32 29.95 4.59
N PRO A 224 31.33 30.06 5.47
CA PRO A 224 31.10 30.20 6.91
C PRO A 224 30.30 31.46 7.25
N PHE A 225 29.36 31.32 8.17
CA PHE A 225 28.59 32.43 8.74
C PHE A 225 29.21 32.89 10.06
N ASN A 226 29.52 34.20 10.15
CA ASN A 226 30.21 34.80 11.29
C ASN A 226 29.29 35.57 12.26
N GLY A 227 27.98 35.64 11.99
CA GLY A 227 27.02 36.33 12.84
C GLY A 227 26.47 35.46 13.98
N ASP A 228 25.32 35.87 14.53
CA ASP A 228 24.61 35.09 15.54
C ASP A 228 24.07 33.78 14.93
N LYS A 229 24.65 32.66 15.38
CA LYS A 229 24.33 31.32 14.88
C LYS A 229 22.89 30.92 15.19
N GLU A 230 22.33 31.36 16.31
CA GLU A 230 20.95 31.02 16.69
C GLU A 230 19.95 31.76 15.80
N VAL A 231 20.22 33.03 15.50
CA VAL A 231 19.46 33.79 14.49
C VAL A 231 19.57 33.13 13.11
N ASN A 232 20.78 32.75 12.68
CA ASN A 232 21.00 32.11 11.37
C ASN A 232 20.33 30.74 11.26
N LYS A 233 20.31 29.96 12.35
CA LYS A 233 19.57 28.70 12.45
C LYS A 233 18.09 28.90 12.13
N TYR A 234 17.41 29.80 12.84
CA TYR A 234 15.97 30.02 12.66
C TYR A 234 15.64 30.75 11.36
N ARG A 235 16.48 31.68 10.91
CA ARG A 235 16.34 32.31 9.59
C ARG A 235 16.50 31.28 8.47
N GLY A 236 17.39 30.32 8.65
CA GLY A 236 17.54 29.18 7.76
C GLY A 236 16.28 28.31 7.69
N TYR A 237 15.68 27.94 8.81
CA TYR A 237 14.42 27.20 8.79
C TYR A 237 13.27 28.02 8.20
N LEU A 238 13.24 29.33 8.45
CA LEU A 238 12.27 30.21 7.82
C LEU A 238 12.46 30.31 6.31
N HIS A 239 13.71 30.25 5.82
CA HIS A 239 13.99 30.12 4.39
C HIS A 239 13.39 28.82 3.84
N ASP A 240 13.60 27.68 4.49
CA ASP A 240 13.01 26.41 4.06
C ASP A 240 11.49 26.52 4.02
N VAL A 241 10.87 27.08 5.05
CA VAL A 241 9.43 27.29 5.12
C VAL A 241 8.96 28.19 3.95
N LEU A 242 9.61 29.33 3.70
CA LEU A 242 9.19 30.28 2.68
C LEU A 242 9.49 29.87 1.23
N PHE A 243 10.56 29.12 0.99
CA PHE A 243 11.12 28.90 -0.35
C PHE A 243 11.28 27.43 -0.72
N ARG A 244 11.07 26.49 0.20
CA ARG A 244 11.05 25.07 -0.15
C ARG A 244 9.80 24.75 -0.94
N THR A 245 10.00 23.96 -1.98
CA THR A 245 8.92 23.38 -2.77
C THR A 245 8.15 22.38 -1.91
N TYR A 246 6.86 22.63 -1.68
CA TYR A 246 5.99 21.74 -0.90
C TYR A 246 5.76 20.44 -1.66
N CYS A 247 6.42 19.37 -1.24
CA CYS A 247 6.21 18.03 -1.81
C CYS A 247 5.26 17.24 -0.91
N LYS A 248 4.23 16.61 -1.50
CA LYS A 248 3.83 15.30 -0.98
C LYS A 248 4.99 14.32 -1.26
N PRO A 249 5.22 13.29 -0.44
CA PRO A 249 6.26 12.28 -0.68
C PRO A 249 6.15 11.50 -2.00
N TYR A 250 5.19 11.83 -2.88
CA TYR A 250 4.87 11.10 -4.10
C TYR A 250 4.68 11.99 -5.35
N VAL A 251 5.09 13.27 -5.32
CA VAL A 251 4.95 14.16 -6.49
C VAL A 251 6.32 14.67 -6.93
N GLU A 252 6.64 14.46 -8.21
CA GLU A 252 7.95 14.70 -8.85
C GLU A 252 8.43 16.16 -8.85
N LYS A 253 7.57 17.11 -8.46
CA LYS A 253 7.90 18.52 -8.36
C LYS A 253 7.07 19.16 -7.25
N GLY A 254 7.70 19.59 -6.15
CA GLY A 254 7.02 20.42 -5.17
C GLY A 254 6.80 21.83 -5.71
N TRP A 255 5.93 22.59 -5.05
CA TRP A 255 5.46 23.89 -5.55
C TRP A 255 5.91 25.04 -4.69
N THR A 256 6.22 26.17 -5.33
CA THR A 256 6.43 27.44 -4.63
C THR A 256 5.08 28.06 -4.26
N PHE A 257 5.11 29.00 -3.33
CA PHE A 257 3.92 29.79 -3.02
C PHE A 257 3.38 30.58 -4.20
N GLU A 258 4.28 31.16 -5.00
CA GLU A 258 3.88 31.92 -6.19
C GLU A 258 3.11 31.03 -7.16
N GLU A 259 3.55 29.79 -7.35
CA GLU A 259 2.83 28.80 -8.16
C GLU A 259 1.44 28.50 -7.58
N MET A 260 1.34 28.31 -6.26
CA MET A 260 0.04 28.14 -5.57
C MET A 260 -0.88 29.36 -5.73
N TYR A 261 -0.33 30.58 -5.85
CA TYR A 261 -1.14 31.79 -6.09
C TYR A 261 -1.73 31.86 -7.50
N THR A 262 -1.04 31.32 -8.51
CA THR A 262 -1.46 31.44 -9.92
C THR A 262 -2.69 30.63 -10.30
N VAL A 263 -3.11 29.67 -9.46
CA VAL A 263 -4.20 28.73 -9.75
C VAL A 263 -5.56 29.19 -9.19
N MET A 264 -5.63 30.40 -8.62
CA MET A 264 -6.85 30.99 -8.06
C MET A 264 -7.43 32.08 -8.95
N ASP A 265 -8.32 31.71 -9.87
CA ASP A 265 -8.80 32.59 -10.93
C ASP A 265 -10.30 32.95 -10.88
N VAL A 266 -11.11 32.37 -9.98
CA VAL A 266 -12.59 32.53 -10.00
C VAL A 266 -13.16 33.34 -8.84
N LYS A 267 -12.81 33.01 -7.58
CA LYS A 267 -13.09 33.94 -6.47
C LYS A 267 -12.00 35.01 -6.50
N LYS A 268 -12.36 36.30 -6.33
CA LYS A 268 -11.35 37.30 -5.99
C LYS A 268 -10.71 36.84 -4.67
N PRO A 269 -9.47 36.33 -4.67
CA PRO A 269 -8.94 35.66 -3.49
C PRO A 269 -8.89 36.61 -2.29
N ALA A 270 -8.69 37.90 -2.59
CA ALA A 270 -8.69 39.02 -1.63
C ALA A 270 -9.92 39.15 -0.72
N ASP A 271 -11.06 38.52 -1.05
CA ASP A 271 -12.29 38.62 -0.26
C ASP A 271 -12.49 37.46 0.75
N SER A 272 -11.65 36.41 0.74
CA SER A 272 -11.71 35.31 1.73
C SER A 272 -10.93 35.64 3.01
N PRO A 273 -11.51 35.44 4.22
CA PRO A 273 -10.78 35.56 5.48
C PRO A 273 -9.55 34.64 5.57
N GLU A 274 -9.65 33.42 5.05
CA GLU A 274 -8.59 32.40 5.05
C GLU A 274 -7.46 32.77 4.09
N TYR A 275 -7.79 33.28 2.90
CA TYR A 275 -6.81 33.85 1.98
C TYR A 275 -6.05 35.01 2.63
N ASN A 276 -6.77 35.94 3.23
CA ASN A 276 -6.16 37.10 3.86
C ASN A 276 -5.31 36.69 5.07
N ALA A 277 -5.73 35.69 5.85
CA ALA A 277 -4.93 35.14 6.94
C ALA A 277 -3.62 34.51 6.43
N PHE A 278 -3.70 33.67 5.40
CA PHE A 278 -2.54 33.04 4.77
C PHE A 278 -1.59 34.06 4.14
N LYS A 279 -2.12 34.99 3.34
CA LYS A 279 -1.34 36.08 2.73
C LYS A 279 -0.65 36.94 3.78
N ASN A 280 -1.38 37.40 4.80
CA ASN A 280 -0.81 38.23 5.87
C ASN A 280 0.28 37.47 6.63
N PHE A 281 0.10 36.17 6.84
CA PHE A 281 1.12 35.32 7.46
C PHE A 281 2.39 35.25 6.59
N VAL A 282 2.27 34.93 5.29
CA VAL A 282 3.41 34.86 4.35
C VAL A 282 4.12 36.22 4.25
N GLU A 283 3.39 37.32 4.12
CA GLU A 283 3.97 38.67 4.04
C GLU A 283 4.68 39.03 5.36
N SER A 284 4.07 38.76 6.51
CA SER A 284 4.69 38.98 7.82
C SER A 284 5.98 38.17 8.00
N CYS A 285 5.97 36.90 7.63
CA CYS A 285 7.12 36.01 7.71
C CYS A 285 8.24 36.42 6.75
N THR A 286 7.89 36.84 5.53
CA THR A 286 8.85 37.36 4.53
C THR A 286 9.51 38.65 5.00
N ASN A 287 8.75 39.54 5.65
CA ASN A 287 9.29 40.77 6.23
C ASN A 287 10.26 40.47 7.37
N ILE A 288 9.91 39.52 8.25
CA ILE A 288 10.80 39.07 9.35
C ILE A 288 12.06 38.40 8.78
N TYR A 289 11.94 37.58 7.73
CA TYR A 289 13.07 36.94 7.07
C TYR A 289 14.07 37.95 6.49
N ASN A 290 13.57 39.02 5.85
CA ASN A 290 14.39 40.06 5.22
C ASN A 290 14.92 41.11 6.21
N ASP A 291 14.42 41.16 7.44
CA ASP A 291 14.93 42.08 8.47
C ASP A 291 16.26 41.56 9.03
N ALA A 292 17.35 42.26 8.71
CA ALA A 292 18.68 41.96 9.20
C ALA A 292 18.77 41.91 10.73
N ASN A 293 17.90 42.63 11.45
CA ASN A 293 17.88 42.75 12.90
C ASN A 293 16.81 41.88 13.58
N ALA A 294 16.13 41.00 12.85
CA ALA A 294 15.12 40.12 13.44
C ALA A 294 15.68 39.33 14.63
N THR A 295 14.93 39.30 15.73
CA THR A 295 15.29 38.51 16.92
C THR A 295 14.95 37.04 16.71
N VAL A 296 15.53 36.18 17.56
CA VAL A 296 15.21 34.75 17.60
C VAL A 296 13.70 34.53 17.82
N GLU A 297 13.08 35.28 18.72
CA GLU A 297 11.65 35.16 19.03
C GLU A 297 10.77 35.55 17.83
N GLN A 298 11.17 36.57 17.06
CA GLN A 298 10.44 36.97 15.85
C GLN A 298 10.51 35.88 14.78
N LEU A 299 11.69 35.30 14.55
CA LEU A 299 11.88 34.20 13.60
C LEU A 299 11.12 32.95 14.03
N GLN A 300 11.19 32.61 15.33
CA GLN A 300 10.44 31.49 15.90
C GLN A 300 8.93 31.70 15.82
N GLY A 301 8.43 32.93 15.94
CA GLY A 301 6.99 33.23 15.77
C GLY A 301 6.45 32.84 14.39
N CYS A 302 7.31 32.83 13.36
CA CYS A 302 6.99 32.38 12.01
C CYS A 302 7.04 30.85 11.83
N LEU A 303 7.60 30.13 12.79
CA LEU A 303 7.84 28.69 12.72
C LEU A 303 6.98 27.97 13.75
N ASP A 304 6.18 26.97 13.36
CA ASP A 304 5.49 26.13 14.34
C ASP A 304 6.43 25.03 14.83
N MET A 305 7.26 25.42 15.79
CA MET A 305 8.24 24.52 16.36
C MET A 305 7.65 23.90 17.61
N GLU A 306 7.16 22.67 17.51
CA GLU A 306 6.87 21.90 18.70
C GLU A 306 8.15 21.16 19.12
N PRO A 307 8.77 21.51 20.27
CA PRO A 307 9.91 20.76 20.76
C PRO A 307 9.47 19.33 21.08
N ARG A 308 10.24 18.34 20.62
CA ARG A 308 10.02 16.93 20.92
C ARG A 308 11.17 16.38 21.77
N TYR A 309 10.83 15.66 22.81
CA TYR A 309 11.82 14.94 23.61
C TYR A 309 12.12 13.57 23.01
N THR A 310 13.40 13.19 23.08
CA THR A 310 13.80 11.80 22.88
C THR A 310 13.51 11.01 24.14
N VAL A 311 12.64 10.01 24.04
CA VAL A 311 12.35 9.06 25.12
C VAL A 311 13.09 7.76 24.82
N LYS A 312 13.76 7.22 25.84
CA LYS A 312 14.42 5.92 25.77
C LYS A 312 13.92 5.04 26.92
N THR A 313 13.21 3.99 26.55
CA THR A 313 12.78 2.93 27.48
C THR A 313 13.75 1.75 27.41
N GLU A 314 13.52 0.72 28.23
CA GLU A 314 14.32 -0.52 28.18
C GLU A 314 14.25 -1.22 26.82
N THR A 315 13.15 -1.06 26.07
CA THR A 315 12.86 -1.80 24.83
C THR A 315 12.79 -0.95 23.57
N SER A 316 12.74 0.38 23.68
CA SER A 316 12.57 1.25 22.50
C SER A 316 13.13 2.66 22.71
N SER A 317 13.37 3.36 21.60
CA SER A 317 13.66 4.79 21.57
C SER A 317 12.69 5.47 20.60
N TYR A 318 12.00 6.53 21.04
CA TYR A 318 11.03 7.24 20.22
C TYR A 318 11.01 8.75 20.53
N GLN A 319 10.30 9.53 19.71
CA GLN A 319 10.18 10.98 19.84
C GLN A 319 8.72 11.36 20.16
N ILE A 320 8.53 12.20 21.18
CA ILE A 320 7.20 12.66 21.60
C ILE A 320 7.23 14.17 21.83
N THR A 321 6.11 14.86 21.61
CA THR A 321 6.05 16.30 21.84
C THR A 321 6.29 16.63 23.31
N LYS A 322 6.91 17.77 23.59
CA LYS A 322 7.20 18.23 24.95
C LYS A 322 5.92 18.32 25.78
N SER A 323 4.87 18.88 25.19
CA SER A 323 3.54 19.03 25.78
C SER A 323 2.97 17.67 26.23
N GLU A 324 3.04 16.67 25.37
CA GLU A 324 2.55 15.32 25.67
C GLU A 324 3.47 14.58 26.65
N ALA A 325 4.79 14.75 26.58
CA ALA A 325 5.72 14.19 27.55
C ALA A 325 5.48 14.74 28.96
N GLU A 326 5.34 16.06 29.10
CA GLU A 326 5.05 16.72 30.37
C GLU A 326 3.71 16.24 30.95
N LYS A 327 2.69 16.09 30.09
CA LYS A 327 1.40 15.50 30.47
C LYS A 327 1.54 14.04 30.93
N GLN A 328 2.24 13.20 30.18
CA GLN A 328 2.44 11.80 30.55
C GLN A 328 3.26 11.63 31.83
N ILE A 329 4.22 12.52 32.09
CA ILE A 329 4.97 12.57 33.36
C ILE A 329 4.03 12.95 34.51
N ALA A 330 3.20 13.97 34.32
CA ALA A 330 2.21 14.38 35.32
C ALA A 330 1.17 13.27 35.60
N GLU A 331 0.81 12.49 34.60
CA GLU A 331 -0.09 11.33 34.69
C GLU A 331 0.60 10.05 35.21
N GLY A 332 1.92 10.09 35.45
CA GLY A 332 2.71 8.93 35.91
C GLY A 332 2.90 7.82 34.86
N LYS A 333 2.58 8.10 33.58
CA LYS A 333 2.70 7.16 32.45
C LYS A 333 4.12 7.13 31.87
N LEU A 334 4.90 8.19 32.08
CA LEU A 334 6.29 8.33 31.64
C LEU A 334 7.14 8.76 32.84
N LYS A 335 8.35 8.22 33.00
CA LYS A 335 9.29 8.72 34.02
C LYS A 335 10.17 9.79 33.40
N GLU A 336 10.44 10.86 34.15
CA GLU A 336 11.36 11.91 33.70
C GLU A 336 12.77 11.36 33.40
N ALA A 337 13.19 10.31 34.11
CA ALA A 337 14.45 9.61 33.87
C ALA A 337 14.53 8.90 32.51
N ASP A 338 13.40 8.65 31.84
CA ASP A 338 13.34 8.04 30.51
C ASP A 338 13.59 9.09 29.40
N LEU A 339 13.63 10.39 29.73
CA LEU A 339 14.02 11.45 28.82
C LEU A 339 15.55 11.51 28.65
N VAL A 340 16.03 11.48 27.40
CA VAL A 340 17.47 11.51 27.11
C VAL A 340 18.02 12.92 27.34
N ARG A 341 19.15 13.01 28.06
CA ARG A 341 19.89 14.26 28.31
C ARG A 341 21.05 14.45 27.33
N GLU A 342 21.30 15.69 26.93
CA GLU A 342 22.50 16.05 26.17
C GLU A 342 23.74 15.72 26.99
N THR A 343 24.84 15.34 26.34
CA THR A 343 26.12 15.10 27.00
C THR A 343 27.10 16.24 26.74
N ASP A 344 27.90 16.58 27.75
CA ASP A 344 29.05 17.49 27.57
C ASP A 344 30.19 16.83 26.77
N GLU A 345 31.29 17.57 26.57
CA GLU A 345 32.46 17.10 25.81
C GLU A 345 33.14 15.87 26.44
N ASP A 346 32.91 15.62 27.74
CA ASP A 346 33.41 14.46 28.49
C ASP A 346 32.41 13.29 28.50
N GLY A 347 31.27 13.42 27.81
CA GLY A 347 30.22 12.41 27.74
C GLY A 347 29.31 12.35 28.97
N LYS A 348 29.34 13.35 29.86
CA LYS A 348 28.47 13.39 31.05
C LYS A 348 27.13 14.04 30.72
N PRO A 349 26.01 13.51 31.26
CA PRO A 349 24.69 14.13 31.09
C PRO A 349 24.68 15.56 31.65
N THR A 350 24.17 16.49 30.86
CA THR A 350 23.95 17.89 31.23
C THR A 350 22.54 18.07 31.81
N ASP A 351 22.21 19.31 32.18
CA ASP A 351 20.85 19.69 32.61
C ASP A 351 19.88 19.90 31.44
N LYS A 352 20.35 19.72 30.19
CA LYS A 352 19.53 19.89 28.98
C LYS A 352 19.07 18.53 28.45
N TYR A 353 17.83 18.48 27.98
CA TYR A 353 17.28 17.31 27.29
C TYR A 353 17.64 17.32 25.81
N VAL A 354 17.87 16.14 25.22
CA VAL A 354 18.01 15.98 23.77
C VAL A 354 16.65 16.27 23.13
N MET A 355 16.54 17.46 22.56
CA MET A 355 15.34 17.93 21.89
C MET A 355 15.54 17.90 20.38
N LYS A 356 14.57 17.32 19.67
CA LYS A 356 14.41 17.53 18.23
C LYS A 356 13.32 18.58 18.07
N TYR A 357 13.59 19.61 17.28
CA TYR A 357 12.55 20.51 16.83
C TYR A 357 11.98 19.90 15.55
N GLU A 358 10.75 19.43 15.63
CA GLU A 358 9.98 19.24 14.41
C GLU A 358 9.28 20.56 14.13
N TYR A 359 9.71 21.18 13.03
CA TYR A 359 8.98 22.25 12.42
C TYR A 359 7.74 21.60 11.84
N GLN A 360 6.65 21.57 12.61
CA GLN A 360 5.37 21.27 12.02
C GLN A 360 5.14 22.37 10.98
N GLU A 361 4.78 21.95 9.78
CA GLU A 361 4.53 22.85 8.68
C GLU A 361 3.28 23.67 9.02
N LYS A 362 3.38 24.70 9.87
CA LYS A 362 2.31 25.70 10.10
C LYS A 362 1.77 26.16 8.77
N MET A 363 2.70 26.32 7.83
CA MET A 363 2.40 26.61 6.45
C MET A 363 1.54 25.56 5.79
N SER A 364 1.83 24.27 5.93
CA SER A 364 0.96 23.22 5.39
C SER A 364 -0.39 23.19 6.07
N GLY A 365 -0.49 23.52 7.36
CA GLY A 365 -1.78 23.77 8.02
C GLY A 365 -2.53 24.92 7.33
N TYR A 366 -1.91 26.09 7.20
CA TYR A 366 -2.52 27.22 6.51
C TYR A 366 -2.80 26.94 5.03
N VAL A 367 -1.94 26.24 4.30
CA VAL A 367 -2.10 25.84 2.89
C VAL A 367 -3.20 24.80 2.76
N GLN A 368 -3.29 23.84 3.67
CA GLN A 368 -4.34 22.83 3.68
C GLN A 368 -5.69 23.45 4.03
N ASP A 369 -5.77 24.24 5.11
CA ASP A 369 -6.97 25.00 5.48
C ASP A 369 -7.40 25.92 4.34
N PHE A 370 -6.45 26.61 3.73
CA PHE A 370 -6.68 27.46 2.58
C PHE A 370 -7.21 26.66 1.38
N ARG A 371 -6.59 25.54 1.02
CA ARG A 371 -7.06 24.65 -0.06
C ARG A 371 -8.45 24.10 0.24
N ASP A 372 -8.70 23.67 1.46
CA ASP A 372 -9.99 23.12 1.88
C ASP A 372 -11.11 24.17 1.83
N ASN A 373 -10.78 25.46 1.90
CA ASN A 373 -11.72 26.57 1.78
C ASN A 373 -11.83 27.18 0.36
N ILE A 374 -10.79 27.07 -0.48
CA ILE A 374 -10.81 27.49 -1.88
C ILE A 374 -11.59 26.49 -2.72
N TYR A 375 -11.25 25.22 -2.61
CA TYR A 375 -11.91 24.17 -3.35
C TYR A 375 -13.18 23.82 -2.59
N LEU A 376 -14.34 23.88 -3.25
CA LEU A 376 -15.53 23.15 -2.81
C LEU A 376 -15.24 21.64 -2.64
N GLY A 377 -14.02 21.19 -2.95
CA GLY A 377 -13.46 19.88 -2.77
C GLY A 377 -13.59 19.25 -1.39
N LYS A 378 -13.55 19.97 -0.25
CA LYS A 378 -13.85 19.30 1.04
C LYS A 378 -15.30 18.82 1.07
N LYS A 379 -16.23 19.74 0.77
CA LYS A 379 -17.65 19.44 0.67
C LYS A 379 -17.98 18.46 -0.45
N TYR A 380 -17.34 18.56 -1.61
CA TYR A 380 -17.48 17.60 -2.70
C TYR A 380 -16.86 16.24 -2.33
N ARG A 381 -15.74 16.16 -1.61
CA ARG A 381 -15.17 14.88 -1.12
C ARG A 381 -16.12 14.21 -0.13
N GLU A 382 -16.82 15.00 0.68
CA GLU A 382 -17.89 14.52 1.57
C GLU A 382 -19.14 14.09 0.78
N ASP A 383 -19.54 14.89 -0.22
CA ASP A 383 -20.77 14.68 -1.00
C ASP A 383 -20.59 13.75 -2.23
N LYS A 384 -19.36 13.37 -2.62
CA LYS A 384 -19.11 12.64 -3.88
C LYS A 384 -19.73 11.26 -3.87
N ASN A 385 -19.66 10.56 -2.74
CA ASN A 385 -20.25 9.24 -2.59
C ASN A 385 -21.78 9.35 -2.66
N PRO A 386 -22.44 10.25 -1.90
CA PRO A 386 -23.87 10.52 -2.08
C PRO A 386 -24.27 10.89 -3.52
N ILE A 387 -23.49 11.71 -4.23
CA ILE A 387 -23.77 12.09 -5.63
C ILE A 387 -23.67 10.89 -6.57
N TYR A 388 -22.60 10.10 -6.44
CA TYR A 388 -22.40 8.87 -7.22
C TYR A 388 -23.51 7.87 -6.96
N GLN A 389 -23.84 7.59 -5.69
CA GLN A 389 -24.86 6.61 -5.33
C GLN A 389 -26.25 7.01 -5.84
N LYS A 390 -26.60 8.31 -5.78
CA LYS A 390 -27.85 8.81 -6.38
C LYS A 390 -27.87 8.62 -7.89
N ALA A 391 -26.78 8.95 -8.58
CA ALA A 391 -26.69 8.76 -10.04
C ALA A 391 -26.73 7.27 -10.43
N LEU A 392 -26.05 6.42 -9.66
CA LEU A 392 -26.05 4.98 -9.86
C LEU A 392 -27.46 4.40 -9.70
N LEU A 393 -28.21 4.85 -8.69
CA LEU A 393 -29.59 4.44 -8.47
C LEU A 393 -30.51 4.88 -9.61
N GLU A 394 -30.35 6.09 -10.15
CA GLU A 394 -31.13 6.55 -11.32
C GLU A 394 -30.78 5.72 -12.58
N TYR A 395 -29.51 5.32 -12.75
CA TYR A 395 -29.09 4.42 -13.84
C TYR A 395 -29.63 2.99 -13.65
N GLN A 396 -29.45 2.39 -12.47
CA GLN A 396 -29.84 1.01 -12.15
C GLN A 396 -31.37 0.80 -12.15
N ASN A 397 -32.14 1.83 -11.79
CA ASN A 397 -33.59 1.82 -11.89
C ASN A 397 -34.10 1.92 -13.34
N GLY A 398 -33.21 1.92 -14.34
CA GLY A 398 -33.57 1.95 -15.75
C GLY A 398 -34.18 3.28 -16.19
N LYS A 399 -33.89 4.37 -15.49
CA LYS A 399 -34.34 5.71 -15.82
C LYS A 399 -33.32 6.49 -16.67
N SER A 400 -32.31 5.80 -17.22
CA SER A 400 -31.34 6.41 -18.13
C SER A 400 -30.61 5.38 -19.00
N THR A 401 -30.00 5.85 -20.09
CA THR A 401 -29.22 5.00 -21.02
C THR A 401 -27.78 4.80 -20.53
N LYS A 402 -27.12 3.72 -21.00
CA LYS A 402 -25.68 3.50 -20.78
C LYS A 402 -24.83 4.68 -21.29
N GLU A 403 -25.21 5.28 -22.40
CA GLU A 403 -24.53 6.47 -22.94
C GLU A 403 -24.59 7.67 -21.98
N ASN A 404 -25.74 7.93 -21.36
CA ASN A 404 -25.90 9.01 -20.38
C ASN A 404 -25.13 8.71 -19.08
N TRP A 405 -25.11 7.44 -18.66
CA TRP A 405 -24.29 6.98 -17.55
C TRP A 405 -22.80 7.18 -17.82
N ASP A 406 -22.31 6.79 -19.00
CA ASP A 406 -20.91 6.97 -19.39
C ASP A 406 -20.53 8.46 -19.45
N ILE A 407 -21.45 9.33 -19.90
CA ILE A 407 -21.26 10.79 -19.87
C ILE A 407 -21.15 11.30 -18.42
N PHE A 408 -22.03 10.88 -17.52
CA PHE A 408 -21.96 11.23 -16.11
C PHE A 408 -20.64 10.76 -15.48
N MET A 409 -20.27 9.50 -15.68
CA MET A 409 -19.03 8.92 -15.15
C MET A 409 -17.80 9.65 -15.65
N LYS A 410 -17.74 9.98 -16.94
CA LYS A 410 -16.64 10.76 -17.52
C LYS A 410 -16.52 12.16 -16.90
N CYS A 411 -17.64 12.83 -16.65
CA CYS A 411 -17.66 14.12 -15.96
C CYS A 411 -17.23 13.98 -14.49
N PHE A 412 -17.70 12.94 -13.81
CA PHE A 412 -17.40 12.65 -12.40
C PHE A 412 -15.91 12.33 -12.19
N GLU A 413 -15.35 11.42 -12.98
CA GLU A 413 -13.93 11.05 -12.96
C GLU A 413 -13.02 12.24 -13.27
N LYS A 414 -13.42 13.12 -14.19
CA LYS A 414 -12.67 14.34 -14.51
C LYS A 414 -12.57 15.28 -13.31
N VAL A 415 -13.62 15.40 -12.51
CA VAL A 415 -13.60 16.20 -11.27
C VAL A 415 -12.71 15.54 -10.21
N ASP A 416 -12.76 14.22 -10.06
CA ASP A 416 -11.93 13.48 -9.10
C ASP A 416 -10.43 13.46 -9.49
N ALA A 417 -10.11 13.52 -10.78
CA ALA A 417 -8.74 13.75 -11.23
C ALA A 417 -8.27 15.17 -10.87
N VAL A 418 -9.11 16.17 -11.12
CA VAL A 418 -8.79 17.59 -10.90
C VAL A 418 -8.63 17.93 -9.41
N ILE A 419 -9.47 17.38 -8.53
CA ILE A 419 -9.42 17.67 -7.08
C ILE A 419 -8.15 17.15 -6.40
N ASN A 420 -7.49 16.17 -7.01
CA ASN A 420 -6.26 15.59 -6.50
C ASN A 420 -5.00 16.29 -7.06
N GLU A 421 -5.16 17.18 -8.03
CA GLU A 421 -4.09 17.96 -8.66
C GLU A 421 -4.02 19.38 -8.04
N PRO A 422 -3.02 19.67 -7.17
CA PRO A 422 -2.95 20.91 -6.40
C PRO A 422 -2.75 22.18 -7.23
N LEU A 423 -2.29 22.08 -8.48
CA LEU A 423 -2.17 23.23 -9.38
C LEU A 423 -3.33 23.39 -10.36
N THR A 424 -4.43 22.65 -10.18
CA THR A 424 -5.58 22.89 -11.05
C THR A 424 -6.26 24.21 -10.69
N LYS A 425 -6.52 25.02 -11.72
CA LYS A 425 -7.25 26.28 -11.59
C LYS A 425 -8.65 26.08 -11.00
N GLU A 426 -9.06 26.97 -10.11
CA GLU A 426 -10.41 26.95 -9.51
C GLU A 426 -11.52 26.93 -10.58
N SER A 427 -11.32 27.65 -11.70
CA SER A 427 -12.26 27.67 -12.84
C SER A 427 -12.49 26.31 -13.47
N VAL A 428 -11.46 25.49 -13.56
CA VAL A 428 -11.56 24.13 -14.11
C VAL A 428 -12.38 23.25 -13.18
N PHE A 429 -12.23 23.40 -11.87
CA PHE A 429 -13.02 22.67 -10.88
C PHE A 429 -14.49 23.11 -10.90
N VAL A 430 -14.78 24.42 -10.89
CA VAL A 430 -16.15 24.95 -10.95
C VAL A 430 -16.85 24.50 -12.23
N GLN A 431 -16.15 24.54 -13.36
CA GLN A 431 -16.69 24.02 -14.61
C GLN A 431 -16.95 22.51 -14.53
N GLY A 432 -16.03 21.73 -13.95
CA GLY A 432 -16.23 20.29 -13.76
C GLY A 432 -17.46 19.96 -12.91
N ILE A 433 -17.72 20.70 -11.83
CA ILE A 433 -18.94 20.53 -11.02
C ILE A 433 -20.20 20.91 -11.82
N ALA A 434 -20.14 21.97 -12.63
CA ALA A 434 -21.23 22.34 -13.52
C ALA A 434 -21.50 21.25 -14.57
N ASP A 435 -20.45 20.64 -15.13
CA ASP A 435 -20.53 19.53 -16.07
C ASP A 435 -21.17 18.29 -15.42
N VAL A 436 -20.76 17.93 -14.20
CA VAL A 436 -21.37 16.82 -13.43
C VAL A 436 -22.84 17.08 -13.17
N ARG A 437 -23.21 18.31 -12.77
CA ARG A 437 -24.62 18.69 -12.56
C ARG A 437 -25.42 18.57 -13.87
N ALA A 438 -24.90 19.07 -14.98
CA ALA A 438 -25.58 18.98 -16.27
C ALA A 438 -25.76 17.53 -16.71
N ALA A 439 -24.72 16.69 -16.55
CA ALA A 439 -24.79 15.27 -16.85
C ALA A 439 -25.81 14.53 -15.96
N TYR A 440 -25.87 14.87 -14.68
CA TYR A 440 -26.87 14.31 -13.75
C TYR A 440 -28.32 14.70 -14.13
N GLU A 441 -28.57 15.94 -14.57
CA GLU A 441 -29.91 16.34 -15.02
C GLU A 441 -30.34 15.61 -16.31
N VAL A 442 -29.41 15.34 -17.22
CA VAL A 442 -29.67 14.51 -18.41
C VAL A 442 -29.96 13.06 -18.01
N LEU A 443 -29.20 12.55 -17.03
CA LEU A 443 -29.40 11.22 -16.46
C LEU A 443 -30.78 11.07 -15.83
N LYS A 444 -31.24 12.07 -15.06
CA LYS A 444 -32.57 12.13 -14.43
C LYS A 444 -33.72 12.32 -15.45
N GLY A 445 -33.46 13.04 -16.55
CA GLY A 445 -34.49 13.45 -17.51
C GLY A 445 -34.86 12.41 -18.57
N THR A 446 -34.23 11.22 -18.58
CA THR A 446 -34.40 10.22 -19.64
C THR A 446 -35.18 8.98 -19.17
N TYR A 447 -36.46 9.14 -18.88
CA TYR A 447 -37.34 7.98 -18.59
C TYR A 447 -37.34 6.98 -19.75
N THR A 448 -36.64 5.86 -19.59
CA THR A 448 -36.95 4.63 -20.31
C THR A 448 -38.03 3.89 -19.53
N ASP A 449 -39.20 3.71 -20.14
CA ASP A 449 -40.38 3.04 -19.56
C ASP A 449 -40.19 1.52 -19.46
N LYS A 450 -38.97 1.08 -19.08
CA LYS A 450 -38.59 -0.33 -19.00
C LYS A 450 -38.92 -0.87 -17.61
N LYS A 451 -39.52 -2.06 -17.58
CA LYS A 451 -39.87 -2.73 -16.33
C LYS A 451 -38.61 -3.33 -15.69
N GLN A 452 -38.60 -3.47 -14.36
CA GLN A 452 -37.41 -3.89 -13.62
C GLN A 452 -36.89 -5.29 -14.01
N TYR A 453 -37.77 -6.22 -14.37
CA TYR A 453 -37.36 -7.54 -14.88
C TYR A 453 -36.60 -7.45 -16.23
N GLU A 454 -36.88 -6.43 -17.05
CA GLU A 454 -36.18 -6.20 -18.33
C GLU A 454 -34.75 -5.71 -18.09
N LEU A 455 -34.58 -4.83 -17.11
CA LEU A 455 -33.27 -4.31 -16.71
C LEU A 455 -32.39 -5.41 -16.11
N ALA A 456 -32.97 -6.20 -15.20
CA ALA A 456 -32.28 -7.34 -14.60
C ALA A 456 -31.84 -8.36 -15.66
N TYR A 457 -32.69 -8.61 -16.65
CA TYR A 457 -32.35 -9.49 -17.77
C TYR A 457 -31.21 -8.93 -18.63
N GLU A 458 -31.23 -7.63 -18.94
CA GLU A 458 -30.16 -6.95 -19.69
C GLU A 458 -28.81 -7.05 -18.97
N GLN A 459 -28.79 -6.85 -17.65
CA GLN A 459 -27.58 -6.98 -16.82
C GLN A 459 -27.00 -8.40 -16.86
N ILE A 460 -27.85 -9.43 -16.69
CA ILE A 460 -27.41 -10.82 -16.77
C ILE A 460 -26.87 -11.14 -18.18
N THR A 461 -27.52 -10.65 -19.22
CA THR A 461 -27.11 -10.88 -20.60
C THR A 461 -25.77 -10.20 -20.91
N GLU A 462 -25.51 -9.01 -20.36
CA GLU A 462 -24.22 -8.34 -20.47
C GLU A 462 -23.13 -9.11 -19.71
N TRP A 463 -23.41 -9.57 -18.49
CA TRP A 463 -22.49 -10.43 -17.72
C TRP A 463 -22.12 -11.72 -18.47
N VAL A 464 -23.08 -12.38 -19.13
CA VAL A 464 -22.81 -13.57 -19.96
C VAL A 464 -21.88 -13.22 -21.13
N LYS A 465 -22.10 -12.07 -21.78
CA LYS A 465 -21.23 -11.61 -22.90
C LYS A 465 -19.80 -11.32 -22.42
N GLU A 466 -19.63 -10.69 -21.27
CA GLU A 466 -18.32 -10.37 -20.69
C GLU A 466 -17.54 -11.61 -20.29
N LYS A 467 -18.20 -12.61 -19.70
CA LYS A 467 -17.56 -13.86 -19.28
C LYS A 467 -17.21 -14.79 -20.44
N GLY A 468 -17.86 -14.65 -21.59
CA GLY A 468 -17.59 -15.45 -22.78
C GLY A 468 -18.15 -16.88 -22.69
N GLU A 469 -17.37 -17.88 -23.13
CA GLU A 469 -17.81 -19.29 -23.13
C GLU A 469 -17.86 -19.87 -21.72
N LEU A 470 -19.01 -19.72 -21.04
CA LEU A 470 -19.24 -20.19 -19.67
C LEU A 470 -18.90 -21.67 -19.46
N ASP A 471 -19.11 -22.52 -20.47
CA ASP A 471 -18.79 -23.96 -20.44
C ASP A 471 -17.28 -24.26 -20.38
N LYS A 472 -16.41 -23.25 -20.56
CA LYS A 472 -14.95 -23.34 -20.37
C LYS A 472 -14.47 -22.85 -19.00
N ILE A 473 -15.37 -22.29 -18.20
CA ILE A 473 -15.07 -21.70 -16.90
C ILE A 473 -15.77 -22.49 -15.79
N TYR A 474 -16.97 -22.98 -16.08
CA TYR A 474 -17.86 -23.61 -15.11
C TYR A 474 -18.29 -25.03 -15.56
N THR A 475 -18.66 -25.88 -14.60
CA THR A 475 -19.09 -27.26 -14.85
C THR A 475 -20.35 -27.30 -15.73
N ALA A 476 -20.37 -28.26 -16.65
CA ALA A 476 -21.46 -28.39 -17.62
C ALA A 476 -22.85 -28.48 -16.95
N ALA A 477 -22.97 -29.17 -15.81
CA ALA A 477 -24.24 -29.34 -15.11
C ALA A 477 -24.80 -28.01 -14.55
N THR A 478 -23.95 -27.18 -13.96
CA THR A 478 -24.39 -25.88 -13.42
C THR A 478 -24.63 -24.86 -14.53
N VAL A 479 -23.81 -24.90 -15.60
CA VAL A 479 -24.03 -24.03 -16.77
C VAL A 479 -25.34 -24.38 -17.48
N GLU A 480 -25.68 -25.66 -17.61
CA GLU A 480 -26.94 -26.08 -18.23
C GLU A 480 -28.16 -25.65 -17.40
N THR A 481 -28.04 -25.68 -16.06
CA THR A 481 -29.08 -25.18 -15.15
C THR A 481 -29.29 -23.67 -15.33
N PHE A 482 -28.21 -22.90 -15.43
CA PHE A 482 -28.25 -21.46 -15.70
C PHE A 482 -28.82 -21.14 -17.09
N LYS A 483 -28.40 -21.85 -18.14
CA LYS A 483 -28.96 -21.72 -19.49
C LYS A 483 -30.45 -22.06 -19.55
N THR A 484 -30.88 -23.06 -18.78
CA THR A 484 -32.29 -23.45 -18.69
C THR A 484 -33.12 -22.36 -18.02
N ALA A 485 -32.63 -21.75 -16.92
CA ALA A 485 -33.30 -20.63 -16.27
C ALA A 485 -33.42 -19.41 -17.20
N LEU A 486 -32.35 -19.06 -17.93
CA LEU A 486 -32.36 -18.01 -18.95
C LEU A 486 -33.43 -18.28 -20.02
N LYS A 487 -33.40 -19.47 -20.61
CA LYS A 487 -34.36 -19.85 -21.65
C LYS A 487 -35.81 -19.84 -21.16
N THR A 488 -36.04 -20.25 -19.91
CA THR A 488 -37.38 -20.26 -19.30
C THR A 488 -37.93 -18.84 -19.16
N PHE A 489 -37.09 -17.88 -18.74
CA PHE A 489 -37.45 -16.47 -18.75
C PHE A 489 -37.70 -15.95 -20.17
N GLU A 490 -36.82 -16.23 -21.13
CA GLU A 490 -36.97 -15.76 -22.52
C GLU A 490 -38.27 -16.26 -23.16
N ASP A 491 -38.60 -17.53 -22.97
CA ASP A 491 -39.83 -18.14 -23.50
C ASP A 491 -41.08 -17.52 -22.82
N ALA A 492 -41.04 -17.33 -21.49
CA ALA A 492 -42.12 -16.70 -20.73
C ALA A 492 -42.32 -15.23 -21.13
N TYR A 493 -41.22 -14.48 -21.28
CA TYR A 493 -41.23 -13.08 -21.69
C TYR A 493 -41.77 -12.92 -23.12
N ALA A 494 -41.39 -13.81 -24.05
CA ALA A 494 -41.92 -13.80 -25.42
C ALA A 494 -43.42 -14.11 -25.49
N SER A 495 -43.93 -15.02 -24.65
CA SER A 495 -45.36 -15.30 -24.52
C SER A 495 -46.12 -14.12 -23.88
N PHE A 496 -45.55 -13.51 -22.84
CA PHE A 496 -46.11 -12.32 -22.19
C PHE A 496 -46.23 -11.14 -23.17
N GLN A 497 -45.18 -10.87 -23.97
CA GLN A 497 -45.19 -9.82 -24.98
C GLN A 497 -46.24 -10.03 -26.09
N LYS A 498 -46.63 -11.29 -26.36
CA LYS A 498 -47.70 -11.62 -27.31
C LYS A 498 -49.11 -11.50 -26.71
N GLY A 499 -49.22 -11.19 -25.41
CA GLY A 499 -50.49 -11.12 -24.69
C GLY A 499 -51.11 -12.48 -24.40
N GLU A 500 -50.31 -13.55 -24.41
CA GLU A 500 -50.78 -14.88 -24.03
C GLU A 500 -50.96 -14.95 -22.52
N THR A 501 -52.14 -15.36 -22.04
CA THR A 501 -52.51 -15.38 -20.59
C THR A 501 -51.78 -16.46 -19.78
N LEU A 502 -50.69 -17.02 -20.30
CA LEU A 502 -49.98 -18.13 -19.66
C LEU A 502 -49.05 -17.66 -18.54
N TYR A 503 -48.55 -16.42 -18.64
CA TYR A 503 -47.62 -15.81 -17.70
C TYR A 503 -48.03 -14.37 -17.41
N THR A 504 -47.87 -13.96 -16.17
CA THR A 504 -48.15 -12.61 -15.67
C THR A 504 -46.86 -11.80 -15.54
N GLU A 505 -46.99 -10.49 -15.26
CA GLU A 505 -45.84 -9.64 -14.99
C GLU A 505 -45.06 -10.11 -13.73
N GLU A 506 -45.77 -10.58 -12.69
CA GLU A 506 -45.17 -11.16 -11.47
C GLU A 506 -44.38 -12.44 -11.73
N ASP A 507 -44.82 -13.26 -12.69
CA ASP A 507 -44.09 -14.46 -13.11
C ASP A 507 -42.74 -14.09 -13.73
N LEU A 508 -42.65 -12.98 -14.49
CA LEU A 508 -41.39 -12.51 -15.07
C LEU A 508 -40.38 -12.08 -14.00
N TYR A 509 -40.84 -11.42 -12.93
CA TYR A 509 -39.99 -11.12 -11.76
C TYR A 509 -39.49 -12.39 -11.08
N THR A 510 -40.38 -13.38 -10.92
CA THR A 510 -40.03 -14.68 -10.33
C THR A 510 -39.00 -15.44 -11.16
N PHE A 511 -39.14 -15.42 -12.50
CA PHE A 511 -38.18 -16.07 -13.39
C PHE A 511 -36.81 -15.38 -13.41
N ILE A 512 -36.75 -14.06 -13.22
CA ILE A 512 -35.48 -13.34 -13.03
C ILE A 512 -34.76 -13.80 -11.77
N LEU A 513 -35.48 -14.01 -10.66
CA LEU A 513 -34.90 -14.56 -9.44
C LEU A 513 -34.32 -15.96 -9.67
N TYR A 514 -34.97 -16.79 -10.48
CA TYR A 514 -34.41 -18.11 -10.85
C TYR A 514 -33.14 -18.01 -11.68
N ILE A 515 -33.02 -17.00 -12.55
CA ILE A 515 -31.78 -16.77 -13.30
C ILE A 515 -30.64 -16.37 -12.35
N TYR A 516 -30.88 -15.48 -11.39
CA TYR A 516 -29.85 -15.10 -10.39
C TYR A 516 -29.45 -16.27 -9.50
N ASN A 517 -30.42 -17.04 -9.00
CA ASN A 517 -30.14 -18.24 -8.21
C ASN A 517 -29.30 -19.28 -8.99
N ALA A 518 -29.59 -19.45 -10.29
CA ALA A 518 -28.82 -20.36 -11.14
C ALA A 518 -27.43 -19.80 -11.49
N LYS A 519 -27.27 -18.48 -11.60
CA LYS A 519 -25.98 -17.80 -11.78
C LYS A 519 -25.08 -18.01 -10.56
N ASP A 520 -25.62 -17.83 -9.37
CA ASP A 520 -24.86 -17.94 -8.13
C ASP A 520 -24.55 -19.41 -7.77
N GLY A 521 -25.30 -20.35 -8.35
CA GLY A 521 -25.05 -21.79 -8.31
C GLY A 521 -23.98 -22.31 -9.29
N LEU A 522 -23.31 -21.46 -10.07
CA LEU A 522 -22.26 -21.87 -11.02
C LEU A 522 -21.00 -22.37 -10.30
N LYS A 523 -20.53 -23.58 -10.66
CA LYS A 523 -19.32 -24.20 -10.10
C LYS A 523 -18.18 -24.17 -11.13
N LEU A 524 -16.96 -23.83 -10.74
CA LEU A 524 -15.80 -23.75 -11.64
C LEU A 524 -15.40 -25.14 -12.20
N LEU A 525 -14.83 -25.17 -13.41
CA LEU A 525 -14.18 -26.38 -13.95
C LEU A 525 -12.93 -26.70 -13.13
N ASP A 526 -12.85 -27.93 -12.68
CA ASP A 526 -11.73 -28.49 -11.93
C ASP A 526 -10.53 -28.73 -12.89
N ASP A 527 -9.39 -28.07 -12.66
CA ASP A 527 -8.17 -28.18 -13.49
C ASP A 527 -7.22 -29.30 -13.06
N GLY A 528 -7.71 -30.25 -12.25
CA GLY A 528 -7.03 -31.53 -12.01
C GLY A 528 -5.83 -31.42 -11.07
N GLY A 529 -5.84 -30.44 -10.17
CA GLY A 529 -4.96 -30.44 -9.00
C GLY A 529 -5.69 -31.04 -7.81
N ASP A 530 -5.19 -32.17 -7.27
CA ASP A 530 -5.58 -32.68 -5.95
C ASP A 530 -5.59 -31.54 -4.92
N LYS A 531 -6.78 -31.10 -4.49
CA LYS A 531 -6.98 -30.33 -3.26
C LYS A 531 -8.34 -30.68 -2.63
N ASP A 532 -8.23 -31.40 -1.52
CA ASP A 532 -8.98 -31.25 -0.27
C ASP A 532 -10.40 -30.65 -0.33
N ASP A 533 -11.36 -31.41 0.18
CA ASP A 533 -12.61 -30.88 0.74
C ASP A 533 -12.33 -29.57 1.49
N VAL A 534 -12.93 -28.46 1.08
CA VAL A 534 -12.87 -27.20 1.85
C VAL A 534 -13.45 -27.51 3.23
N GLY A 535 -12.57 -27.52 4.24
CA GLY A 535 -12.97 -27.87 5.60
C GLY A 535 -14.04 -26.91 6.11
N LEU A 536 -14.98 -27.39 6.92
CA LEU A 536 -16.04 -26.58 7.53
C LEU A 536 -15.49 -25.31 8.22
N GLU A 537 -14.28 -25.38 8.76
CA GLU A 537 -13.56 -24.24 9.35
C GLU A 537 -13.27 -23.12 8.36
N GLU A 538 -12.83 -23.48 7.14
CA GLU A 538 -12.53 -22.51 6.09
C GLU A 538 -13.80 -21.85 5.55
N VAL A 539 -14.90 -22.62 5.45
CA VAL A 539 -16.23 -22.08 5.13
C VAL A 539 -16.69 -21.10 6.21
N LEU A 540 -16.61 -21.48 7.49
CA LEU A 540 -17.04 -20.61 8.60
C LEU A 540 -16.21 -19.32 8.66
N ASN A 541 -14.90 -19.40 8.47
CA ASN A 541 -14.03 -18.20 8.46
C ASN A 541 -14.37 -17.24 7.31
N GLN A 542 -14.72 -17.76 6.13
CA GLN A 542 -15.19 -16.92 5.02
C GLN A 542 -16.57 -16.31 5.31
N MET A 543 -17.44 -17.07 5.98
CA MET A 543 -18.80 -16.63 6.34
C MET A 543 -18.82 -15.58 7.46
N VAL A 544 -17.81 -15.52 8.32
CA VAL A 544 -17.67 -14.44 9.34
C VAL A 544 -17.59 -13.07 8.67
N VAL A 545 -16.87 -12.95 7.54
CA VAL A 545 -16.76 -11.68 6.81
C VAL A 545 -18.12 -11.24 6.23
N LEU A 546 -18.90 -12.19 5.71
CA LEU A 546 -20.26 -11.93 5.23
C LEU A 546 -21.22 -11.64 6.38
N PHE A 547 -21.03 -12.29 7.52
CA PHE A 547 -21.82 -12.08 8.73
C PHE A 547 -21.66 -10.65 9.27
N ASP A 548 -20.46 -10.10 9.25
CA ASP A 548 -20.20 -8.70 9.63
C ASP A 548 -20.95 -7.71 8.71
N GLU A 549 -21.01 -8.00 7.40
CA GLU A 549 -21.77 -7.19 6.44
C GLU A 549 -23.28 -7.25 6.70
N PHE A 550 -23.82 -8.44 6.98
CA PHE A 550 -25.22 -8.59 7.36
C PHE A 550 -25.56 -7.97 8.71
N THR A 551 -24.61 -7.95 9.65
CA THR A 551 -24.77 -7.28 10.95
C THR A 551 -24.99 -5.79 10.73
N TYR A 552 -24.14 -5.17 9.91
CA TYR A 552 -24.27 -3.77 9.51
C TYR A 552 -25.61 -3.49 8.83
N ILE A 553 -26.04 -4.33 7.87
CA ILE A 553 -27.32 -4.18 7.17
C ILE A 553 -28.50 -4.30 8.15
N LYS A 554 -28.43 -5.22 9.12
CA LYS A 554 -29.43 -5.35 10.19
C LYS A 554 -29.52 -4.11 11.05
N GLU A 555 -28.41 -3.53 11.45
CA GLU A 555 -28.38 -2.29 12.25
C GLU A 555 -28.99 -1.11 11.48
N GLU A 556 -28.66 -0.96 10.20
CA GLU A 556 -29.22 0.08 9.32
C GLU A 556 -30.74 -0.07 9.15
N PHE A 557 -31.23 -1.28 8.87
CA PHE A 557 -32.68 -1.51 8.74
C PHE A 557 -33.41 -1.38 10.07
N THR A 558 -32.82 -1.82 11.19
CA THR A 558 -33.42 -1.63 12.52
C THR A 558 -33.58 -0.15 12.83
N THR A 559 -32.53 0.65 12.60
CA THR A 559 -32.56 2.11 12.79
C THR A 559 -33.61 2.76 11.87
N MET A 560 -33.73 2.29 10.62
CA MET A 560 -34.73 2.77 9.67
C MET A 560 -36.17 2.47 10.11
N PHE A 561 -36.41 1.34 10.77
CA PHE A 561 -37.76 0.90 11.16
C PHE A 561 -38.17 1.35 12.58
N GLU A 562 -37.23 1.73 13.45
CA GLU A 562 -37.52 2.26 14.80
C GLU A 562 -38.10 3.70 14.80
N ASP A 563 -37.72 4.51 13.81
CA ASP A 563 -38.02 5.96 13.77
C ASP A 563 -39.02 6.40 12.67
N ASN A 564 -39.55 5.48 11.85
CA ASN A 564 -40.41 5.79 10.71
C ASN A 564 -41.79 5.09 10.76
N ASP A 565 -42.79 5.73 10.16
CA ASP A 565 -44.13 5.15 9.95
C ASP A 565 -44.06 4.17 8.77
N VAL A 566 -43.94 2.88 9.09
CA VAL A 566 -43.77 1.77 8.11
C VAL A 566 -45.09 1.03 7.90
N ASP A 567 -45.34 0.54 6.69
CA ASP A 567 -46.55 -0.23 6.41
C ASP A 567 -46.47 -1.67 6.96
N GLU A 568 -47.63 -2.33 7.14
CA GLU A 568 -47.70 -3.68 7.75
C GLU A 568 -46.90 -4.73 6.97
N LEU A 569 -46.78 -4.60 5.65
CA LEU A 569 -46.08 -5.56 4.79
C LEU A 569 -44.55 -5.34 4.84
N GLN A 570 -44.12 -4.08 4.94
CA GLN A 570 -42.74 -3.71 5.22
C GLN A 570 -42.30 -4.22 6.59
N GLN A 571 -43.14 -4.06 7.62
CA GLN A 571 -42.85 -4.58 8.96
C GLN A 571 -42.78 -6.12 8.95
N GLU A 572 -43.69 -6.81 8.25
CA GLU A 572 -43.67 -8.27 8.11
C GLU A 572 -42.38 -8.76 7.40
N CYS A 573 -41.95 -8.09 6.33
CA CYS A 573 -40.70 -8.42 5.65
C CYS A 573 -39.47 -8.12 6.50
N PHE A 574 -39.53 -7.07 7.32
CA PHE A 574 -38.44 -6.73 8.25
C PHE A 574 -38.32 -7.78 9.35
N ASP A 575 -39.43 -8.21 9.95
CA ASP A 575 -39.47 -9.26 10.96
C ASP A 575 -38.93 -10.59 10.40
N LEU A 576 -39.28 -10.95 9.16
CA LEU A 576 -38.76 -12.14 8.46
C LEU A 576 -37.25 -12.05 8.21
N PHE A 577 -36.73 -10.86 7.88
CA PHE A 577 -35.30 -10.64 7.73
C PHE A 577 -34.54 -10.78 9.06
N ILE A 578 -35.10 -10.23 10.15
CA ILE A 578 -34.53 -10.38 11.49
C ILE A 578 -34.52 -11.86 11.92
N GLU A 579 -35.62 -12.60 11.69
CA GLU A 579 -35.70 -14.02 12.02
C GLU A 579 -34.67 -14.85 11.23
N ALA A 580 -34.52 -14.60 9.93
CA ALA A 580 -33.54 -15.29 9.10
C ALA A 580 -32.09 -14.95 9.49
N TYR A 581 -31.83 -13.69 9.87
CA TYR A 581 -30.52 -13.25 10.37
C TYR A 581 -30.16 -13.96 11.67
N ASP A 582 -31.08 -13.98 12.65
CA ASP A 582 -30.82 -14.58 13.95
C ASP A 582 -30.63 -16.11 13.83
N ALA A 583 -31.33 -16.75 12.89
CA ALA A 583 -31.14 -18.16 12.57
C ALA A 583 -29.75 -18.44 11.97
N PHE A 584 -29.27 -17.57 11.07
CA PHE A 584 -27.94 -17.66 10.48
C PHE A 584 -26.84 -17.40 11.53
N GLU A 585 -26.96 -16.35 12.33
CA GLU A 585 -26.05 -16.01 13.44
C GLU A 585 -25.88 -17.19 14.39
N LYS A 586 -27.00 -17.77 14.83
CA LYS A 586 -27.00 -18.90 15.76
C LYS A 586 -26.30 -20.12 15.19
N LEU A 587 -26.45 -20.37 13.89
CA LEU A 587 -25.81 -21.50 13.21
C LEU A 587 -24.30 -21.28 13.02
N MET A 588 -23.90 -20.06 12.66
CA MET A 588 -22.52 -19.63 12.54
C MET A 588 -21.75 -19.76 13.85
N ASN A 589 -22.30 -19.18 14.93
CA ASN A 589 -21.70 -19.23 16.26
C ASN A 589 -21.60 -20.67 16.77
N LYS A 590 -22.65 -21.48 16.57
CA LYS A 590 -22.63 -22.90 16.93
C LYS A 590 -21.53 -23.67 16.17
N GLY A 591 -21.34 -23.39 14.88
CA GLY A 591 -20.30 -24.02 14.07
C GLY A 591 -18.89 -23.69 14.54
N LEU A 592 -18.63 -22.42 14.86
CA LEU A 592 -17.36 -21.95 15.41
C LEU A 592 -17.06 -22.57 16.78
N ASP A 593 -18.06 -22.62 17.67
CA ASP A 593 -17.95 -23.22 19.00
C ASP A 593 -17.64 -24.72 18.93
N GLU A 594 -18.30 -25.46 18.02
CA GLU A 594 -18.08 -26.90 17.84
C GLU A 594 -16.68 -27.21 17.27
N ILE A 595 -16.16 -26.38 16.36
CA ILE A 595 -14.80 -26.50 15.85
C ILE A 595 -13.78 -26.23 16.95
N GLU A 596 -13.97 -25.18 17.73
CA GLU A 596 -13.08 -24.84 18.83
C GLU A 596 -13.11 -25.90 19.95
N ALA A 597 -14.27 -26.53 20.19
CA ALA A 597 -14.40 -27.67 21.07
C ALA A 597 -13.70 -28.93 20.51
N ASN A 598 -13.80 -29.20 19.21
CA ASN A 598 -13.12 -30.31 18.55
C ASN A 598 -11.59 -30.16 18.54
N LYS A 599 -11.08 -28.93 18.40
CA LYS A 599 -9.64 -28.63 18.54
C LYS A 599 -9.10 -28.93 19.94
N LYS A 600 -9.94 -28.79 20.97
CA LYS A 600 -9.60 -29.06 22.38
C LYS A 600 -9.78 -30.53 22.79
N ASP A 601 -10.77 -31.21 22.21
CA ASP A 601 -11.02 -32.64 22.36
C ASP A 601 -11.44 -33.23 21.02
N ALA A 602 -10.58 -34.04 20.41
CA ALA A 602 -10.81 -34.65 19.10
C ALA A 602 -12.05 -35.58 19.06
N ASN A 603 -12.63 -35.94 20.20
CA ASN A 603 -13.88 -36.70 20.29
C ASN A 603 -15.14 -35.82 20.36
N ALA A 604 -15.00 -34.50 20.51
CA ALA A 604 -16.14 -33.58 20.49
C ALA A 604 -16.76 -33.57 19.10
N LYS A 605 -18.08 -33.77 19.02
CA LYS A 605 -18.77 -33.96 17.76
C LYS A 605 -19.10 -32.62 17.10
N ILE A 606 -18.71 -32.47 15.84
CA ILE A 606 -19.20 -31.40 14.97
C ILE A 606 -20.55 -31.85 14.38
N THR A 607 -21.59 -31.04 14.61
CA THR A 607 -22.96 -31.31 14.17
C THR A 607 -23.45 -30.34 13.12
N VAL A 608 -22.88 -29.14 13.05
CA VAL A 608 -23.16 -28.17 11.98
C VAL A 608 -22.52 -28.62 10.67
N THR A 609 -23.29 -28.55 9.59
CA THR A 609 -22.82 -28.90 8.25
C THR A 609 -22.73 -27.66 7.35
N THR A 610 -21.82 -27.72 6.38
CA THR A 610 -21.68 -26.71 5.31
C THR A 610 -23.01 -26.48 4.57
N GLN A 611 -23.82 -27.54 4.40
CA GLN A 611 -25.12 -27.46 3.74
C GLN A 611 -26.16 -26.67 4.57
N GLU A 612 -26.15 -26.81 5.89
CA GLU A 612 -27.03 -26.04 6.77
C GLU A 612 -26.65 -24.55 6.78
N ILE A 613 -25.34 -24.24 6.76
CA ILE A 613 -24.83 -22.86 6.70
C ILE A 613 -25.27 -22.17 5.40
N PHE A 614 -25.06 -22.82 4.25
CA PHE A 614 -25.48 -22.26 2.97
C PHE A 614 -27.00 -22.13 2.84
N LYS A 615 -27.77 -23.04 3.46
CA LYS A 615 -29.23 -22.94 3.48
C LYS A 615 -29.69 -21.73 4.29
N ALA A 616 -29.15 -21.53 5.50
CA ALA A 616 -29.49 -20.39 6.34
C ALA A 616 -29.06 -19.05 5.71
N LEU A 617 -27.90 -19.02 5.03
CA LEU A 617 -27.46 -17.85 4.28
C LEU A 617 -28.41 -17.52 3.11
N LEU A 618 -28.89 -18.53 2.39
CA LEU A 618 -29.85 -18.35 1.30
C LEU A 618 -31.19 -17.79 1.82
N GLU A 619 -31.67 -18.29 2.96
CA GLU A 619 -32.89 -17.79 3.61
C GLU A 619 -32.73 -16.32 4.05
N LEU A 620 -31.56 -15.96 4.56
CA LEU A 620 -31.20 -14.58 4.91
C LEU A 620 -31.20 -13.63 3.69
N TYR A 621 -30.55 -14.02 2.59
CA TYR A 621 -30.57 -13.24 1.35
C TYR A 621 -31.98 -13.09 0.76
N GLN A 622 -32.80 -14.14 0.83
CA GLN A 622 -34.20 -14.09 0.36
C GLN A 622 -35.00 -13.08 1.17
N ALA A 623 -34.89 -13.13 2.51
CA ALA A 623 -35.59 -12.21 3.38
C ALA A 623 -35.11 -10.75 3.20
N GLN A 624 -33.79 -10.54 3.06
CA GLN A 624 -33.21 -9.22 2.77
C GLN A 624 -33.73 -8.65 1.45
N ASN A 625 -33.79 -9.46 0.39
CA ASN A 625 -34.27 -9.02 -0.92
C ASN A 625 -35.75 -8.68 -0.88
N SER A 626 -36.57 -9.51 -0.22
CA SER A 626 -38.00 -9.22 0.00
C SER A 626 -38.21 -7.90 0.74
N LEU A 627 -37.47 -7.67 1.82
CA LEU A 627 -37.51 -6.41 2.57
C LEU A 627 -37.09 -5.22 1.70
N THR A 628 -35.97 -5.34 0.98
CA THR A 628 -35.46 -4.27 0.11
C THR A 628 -36.46 -3.90 -0.98
N LEU A 629 -37.14 -4.90 -1.56
CA LEU A 629 -38.18 -4.69 -2.56
C LEU A 629 -39.41 -3.97 -1.98
N GLN A 630 -39.82 -4.27 -0.75
CA GLN A 630 -40.93 -3.57 -0.09
C GLN A 630 -40.57 -2.15 0.33
N ILE A 631 -39.33 -1.91 0.76
CA ILE A 631 -38.82 -0.55 1.03
C ILE A 631 -38.78 0.29 -0.27
N ALA A 632 -38.45 -0.35 -1.40
CA ALA A 632 -38.35 0.30 -2.70
C ALA A 632 -39.71 0.46 -3.43
N ALA A 633 -40.79 -0.14 -2.92
CA ALA A 633 -42.11 -0.03 -3.51
C ALA A 633 -42.65 1.41 -3.33
N PRO A 634 -43.10 2.10 -4.41
CA PRO A 634 -43.70 3.43 -4.26
C PRO A 634 -44.98 3.31 -3.44
N GLY A 635 -45.01 4.00 -2.30
CA GLY A 635 -46.09 3.91 -1.32
C GLY A 635 -47.48 3.95 -1.96
N THR A 636 -48.24 2.87 -1.79
CA THR A 636 -49.70 2.92 -1.97
C THR A 636 -50.25 3.53 -0.69
N SER A 637 -50.30 4.87 -0.64
CA SER A 637 -51.18 5.54 0.29
C SER A 637 -52.60 5.04 0.01
N ASN A 638 -53.21 4.37 0.97
CA ASN A 638 -54.66 4.20 0.98
C ASN A 638 -55.31 5.59 1.08
N ASP A 639 -55.72 6.10 -0.08
CA ASP A 639 -56.88 6.99 -0.27
C ASP A 639 -57.86 6.32 -1.24
#